data_AF-A0A2I0X3H2-F1
#
_entry.id   AF-A0A2I0X3H2-F1
#
_cell.length_a   1.000
_cell.length_b   1.000
_cell.length_c   1.000
_cell.angle_alpha   90.00
_cell.angle_beta   90.00
_cell.angle_gamma   90.00
#
_symmetry.space_group_name_H-M   'P 1'
#
loop_
_entity.id
_entity.type
_entity.pdbx_description
1 polymer ?
#
loop_
_entity_poly.entity_id
_entity_poly.type
_entity_poly.pdbx_seq_one_letter_code
_entity_poly.pdbx_strand_id
1 'polypeptide(L)'
;MLATNICCSCWIPSVPSAVNISIILYEVLIENLLDPAHKFLSSTDREGGVPIVITVEESDINGFLAKQEFGYGKFVAPCLVHMFPGSGSNIGSASSSDSKAGQRKFHIIVYCIPVSPGKSRLIWSFPRNFSVWIDQIVPRWMFHVGQNLILDSDMHLLHVEERIIAEIGPSNWEKACFVPTKSDVMVTAFRRWFKKYSSCQVDWANKSLGYLPPTPPREQLLDRYWTHVVQCRSCSLALKLPGGSPTLYTRPSISMTTTMLSSESEAPVLSFSLSHFPAADVLTAGEIRGEKFDWYSHWYPLAPVCDLDKRAPRALRVIGLDLVVWWDREVGQWRVFADRCPHRLAPLSEGRIDRWGRLQCVYHGWCFDGDGSCKLIPQAPEDGHQVHASSKACATSYPCCVQNNIVWFWPQTEPQNKDILMKNKPPRISELEDSSYTWRCVICLMDREGGVPLEITIEKFDINGFLAKQRLGYGKFVAPCLYYAFPLSVSTNGSGSSSNGQTMPNQSFLKVQRRILLIFFCIPVSPGRSRLISVFPRNFSVWIDLIVPRWIFHVGQNLILDSDMYLLHVEERKIAEVGPSNWQKACFMPTKSDEKVIAFRKWLRRYADSQINWVNKFENYLPPTPPREQLMDRYWTHVVHCRSCSLALKGLRILEISLPIVSVALIGLLAAAKQTMMSVSTRTALVSMAVLCFAASRWLSHFIYKTFYFHDYNHAFV
;
A
#
# COMPACT_ATOMS: atom_id res chain seq x y z
N MET A 1 42.37 33.29 -21.24
CA MET A 1 40.98 33.74 -21.02
C MET A 1 40.06 32.97 -21.96
N LEU A 2 38.89 32.57 -21.44
CA LEU A 2 37.72 32.03 -22.13
C LEU A 2 37.79 30.60 -22.67
N ALA A 3 37.08 29.74 -21.92
CA ALA A 3 36.55 28.46 -22.34
C ALA A 3 35.38 28.66 -23.32
N THR A 4 35.31 27.84 -24.37
CA THR A 4 34.05 27.52 -25.05
C THR A 4 34.18 26.26 -25.93
N ASN A 5 33.27 25.33 -25.67
CA ASN A 5 32.45 24.57 -26.63
C ASN A 5 33.12 23.84 -27.80
N ILE A 6 33.14 22.50 -27.70
CA ILE A 6 33.11 21.62 -28.87
C ILE A 6 31.75 20.92 -28.89
N CYS A 7 31.01 21.16 -29.97
CA CYS A 7 29.83 20.43 -30.40
C CYS A 7 29.97 20.17 -31.91
N CYS A 8 29.43 19.02 -32.35
CA CYS A 8 29.29 18.50 -33.73
C CYS A 8 30.56 17.85 -34.32
N SER A 9 30.54 16.64 -34.92
CA SER A 9 29.48 15.95 -35.67
C SER A 9 29.83 14.47 -35.98
N CYS A 10 28.80 13.66 -36.23
CA CYS A 10 28.75 12.32 -36.88
C CYS A 10 28.64 11.08 -35.95
N TRP A 11 27.51 10.37 -36.09
CA TRP A 11 27.03 9.17 -35.36
C TRP A 11 26.67 9.42 -33.87
N ILE A 12 25.39 9.63 -33.59
CA ILE A 12 24.87 9.76 -32.22
C ILE A 12 24.16 8.46 -31.81
N PRO A 13 24.81 7.60 -31.01
CA PRO A 13 24.13 6.72 -30.06
C PRO A 13 24.35 7.24 -28.62
N SER A 14 23.25 7.67 -27.97
CA SER A 14 23.09 7.81 -26.50
C SER A 14 24.28 8.38 -25.70
N VAL A 15 24.25 9.69 -25.47
CA VAL A 15 25.16 10.39 -24.54
C VAL A 15 24.89 9.91 -23.09
N PRO A 16 25.91 9.57 -22.26
CA PRO A 16 25.71 9.14 -20.88
C PRO A 16 24.89 10.15 -20.07
N SER A 17 23.93 9.66 -19.28
CA SER A 17 22.77 10.43 -18.83
C SER A 17 22.53 10.43 -17.32
N ALA A 18 23.51 10.20 -16.45
CA ALA A 18 23.39 10.63 -15.04
C ALA A 18 24.75 10.65 -14.34
N VAL A 19 24.89 11.55 -13.36
CA VAL A 19 25.97 11.51 -12.36
C VAL A 19 25.28 11.59 -11.00
N ASN A 20 25.37 10.53 -10.21
CA ASN A 20 24.99 10.51 -8.79
C ASN A 20 26.24 10.29 -7.96
N ILE A 21 26.40 11.02 -6.86
CA ILE A 21 27.28 10.58 -5.77
C ILE A 21 26.37 10.06 -4.67
N SER A 22 26.36 8.74 -4.51
CA SER A 22 25.68 8.04 -3.42
C SER A 22 26.62 7.93 -2.23
N ILE A 23 26.11 8.18 -1.03
CA ILE A 23 26.84 7.98 0.23
C ILE A 23 26.72 6.50 0.63
N ILE A 24 27.24 5.63 -0.23
CA ILE A 24 27.21 4.18 -0.07
C ILE A 24 28.57 3.61 -0.48
N LEU A 25 29.04 2.60 0.26
CA LEU A 25 30.18 1.75 -0.12
C LEU A 25 30.03 1.20 -1.55
N TYR A 26 31.15 1.15 -2.26
CA TYR A 26 31.21 0.73 -3.65
C TYR A 26 30.69 -0.70 -3.84
N GLU A 27 31.11 -1.59 -2.95
CA GLU A 27 30.78 -3.00 -2.96
C GLU A 27 29.28 -3.24 -2.76
N VAL A 28 28.66 -2.57 -1.79
CA VAL A 28 27.21 -2.68 -1.51
C VAL A 28 26.39 -2.16 -2.69
N LEU A 29 26.86 -1.07 -3.32
CA LEU A 29 26.18 -0.50 -4.48
C LEU A 29 26.32 -1.37 -5.74
N ILE A 30 27.46 -2.06 -5.92
CA ILE A 30 27.63 -3.04 -7.00
C ILE A 30 26.69 -4.23 -6.81
N GLU A 31 26.51 -4.72 -5.58
CA GLU A 31 25.57 -5.80 -5.31
C GLU A 31 24.15 -5.43 -5.72
N ASN A 32 23.70 -4.24 -5.31
CA ASN A 32 22.37 -3.72 -5.67
C ASN A 32 22.16 -3.63 -7.18
N LEU A 33 23.22 -3.36 -7.96
CA LEU A 33 23.17 -3.28 -9.42
C LEU A 33 23.20 -4.66 -10.11
N LEU A 34 23.79 -5.65 -9.45
CA LEU A 34 23.88 -7.02 -9.95
C LEU A 34 22.65 -7.85 -9.59
N ASP A 35 21.88 -7.41 -8.61
CA ASP A 35 20.61 -8.02 -8.21
C ASP A 35 19.57 -7.97 -9.36
N PRO A 36 19.07 -9.13 -9.83
CA PRO A 36 18.02 -9.21 -10.84
C PRO A 36 16.69 -8.58 -10.45
N ALA A 37 16.40 -8.41 -9.15
CA ALA A 37 15.15 -7.85 -8.64
C ALA A 37 14.89 -6.41 -9.12
N HIS A 38 15.92 -5.69 -9.60
CA HIS A 38 15.84 -4.26 -9.95
C HIS A 38 15.73 -3.97 -11.47
N LYS A 39 15.44 -4.96 -12.33
CA LYS A 39 15.56 -4.80 -13.81
C LYS A 39 14.23 -4.54 -14.54
N PHE A 40 14.01 -3.27 -14.89
CA PHE A 40 12.86 -2.68 -15.63
C PHE A 40 12.69 -3.09 -17.13
N LEU A 41 13.21 -4.24 -17.58
CA LEU A 41 13.37 -4.54 -19.02
C LEU A 41 12.32 -5.46 -19.66
N SER A 42 11.24 -5.77 -18.94
CA SER A 42 10.10 -6.44 -19.56
C SER A 42 8.82 -5.70 -19.19
N SER A 43 7.88 -5.59 -20.12
CA SER A 43 6.50 -5.15 -19.87
C SER A 43 5.70 -6.15 -18.99
N THR A 44 6.43 -6.85 -18.14
CA THR A 44 6.01 -7.83 -17.15
C THR A 44 6.80 -7.51 -15.88
N ASP A 45 6.56 -6.34 -15.29
CA ASP A 45 6.67 -6.22 -13.83
C ASP A 45 5.56 -7.09 -13.23
N ARG A 46 5.87 -8.38 -13.16
CA ARG A 46 5.23 -9.37 -12.30
C ARG A 46 6.34 -9.83 -11.38
N GLU A 47 6.27 -9.42 -10.12
CA GLU A 47 7.15 -9.90 -9.05
C GLU A 47 6.94 -11.39 -8.71
N GLY A 48 6.19 -12.13 -9.54
CA GLY A 48 6.16 -13.59 -9.62
C GLY A 48 7.18 -14.15 -10.61
N GLY A 49 8.38 -13.58 -10.68
CA GLY A 49 9.48 -14.15 -11.45
C GLY A 49 9.89 -15.49 -10.83
N VAL A 50 9.82 -16.57 -11.62
CA VAL A 50 10.56 -17.81 -11.31
C VAL A 50 12.03 -17.41 -11.06
N PRO A 51 12.75 -18.01 -10.07
CA PRO A 51 14.15 -17.67 -9.85
C PRO A 51 14.90 -17.71 -11.17
N ILE A 52 15.40 -16.55 -11.62
CA ILE A 52 16.11 -16.47 -12.89
C ILE A 52 17.34 -17.34 -12.71
N VAL A 53 17.42 -18.44 -13.46
CA VAL A 53 18.57 -19.33 -13.39
C VAL A 53 19.75 -18.57 -13.98
N ILE A 54 20.68 -18.19 -13.11
CA ILE A 54 21.90 -17.51 -13.50
C ILE A 54 23.06 -18.48 -13.40
N THR A 55 23.85 -18.55 -14.47
CA THR A 55 25.08 -19.35 -14.52
C THR A 55 26.26 -18.45 -14.85
N VAL A 56 27.28 -18.45 -14.00
CA VAL A 56 28.56 -17.78 -14.29
C VAL A 56 29.31 -18.63 -15.31
N GLU A 57 29.58 -18.06 -16.48
CA GLU A 57 30.28 -18.76 -17.57
C GLU A 57 31.79 -18.54 -17.51
N GLU A 58 32.22 -17.31 -17.18
CA GLU A 58 33.62 -16.91 -17.12
C GLU A 58 33.87 -16.04 -15.89
N SER A 59 35.01 -16.23 -15.23
CA SER A 59 35.48 -15.36 -14.15
C SER A 59 37.01 -15.31 -14.12
N ASP A 60 37.55 -14.11 -14.22
CA ASP A 60 38.99 -13.82 -14.21
C ASP A 60 39.30 -12.58 -13.36
N ILE A 61 40.51 -12.04 -13.46
CA ILE A 61 40.89 -10.80 -12.76
C ILE A 61 40.16 -9.57 -13.31
N ASN A 62 39.69 -9.61 -14.56
CA ASN A 62 38.99 -8.51 -15.22
C ASN A 62 37.49 -8.49 -14.91
N GLY A 63 36.96 -9.51 -14.22
CA GLY A 63 35.58 -9.56 -13.73
C GLY A 63 34.93 -10.91 -13.99
N PHE A 64 33.64 -10.91 -14.34
CA PHE A 64 32.91 -12.13 -14.65
C PHE A 64 31.75 -11.90 -15.61
N LEU A 65 31.37 -12.95 -16.33
CA LEU A 65 30.22 -13.00 -17.23
C LEU A 65 29.22 -14.03 -16.71
N ALA A 66 27.97 -13.61 -16.57
CA ALA A 66 26.87 -14.46 -16.15
C ALA A 66 25.75 -14.46 -17.18
N LYS A 67 25.27 -15.65 -17.53
CA LYS A 67 24.14 -15.85 -18.42
C LYS A 67 22.83 -15.90 -17.63
N GLN A 68 21.81 -15.23 -18.14
CA GLN A 68 20.46 -15.11 -17.59
C GLN A 68 19.44 -15.55 -18.65
N GLU A 69 18.19 -15.86 -18.27
CA GLU A 69 17.15 -16.33 -19.20
C GLU A 69 16.92 -15.38 -20.41
N PHE A 70 17.06 -14.07 -20.21
CA PHE A 70 16.79 -13.05 -21.23
C PHE A 70 18.05 -12.31 -21.73
N GLY A 71 19.26 -12.74 -21.35
CA GLY A 71 20.49 -12.06 -21.75
C GLY A 71 21.73 -12.41 -20.94
N TYR A 72 22.68 -11.48 -20.89
CA TYR A 72 23.93 -11.60 -20.14
C TYR A 72 24.09 -10.41 -19.20
N GLY A 73 24.61 -10.66 -18.01
CA GLY A 73 25.14 -9.67 -17.08
C GLY A 73 26.65 -9.84 -16.99
N LYS A 74 27.40 -8.79 -17.31
CA LYS A 74 28.86 -8.75 -17.21
C LYS A 74 29.27 -7.71 -16.17
N PHE A 75 30.08 -8.13 -15.21
CA PHE A 75 30.84 -7.22 -14.37
C PHE A 75 32.25 -7.13 -14.95
N VAL A 76 32.70 -5.91 -15.25
CA VAL A 76 34.06 -5.62 -15.68
C VAL A 76 34.71 -4.74 -14.63
N ALA A 77 35.76 -5.27 -14.02
CA ALA A 77 36.53 -4.58 -13.00
C ALA A 77 37.17 -3.29 -13.57
N PRO A 78 37.26 -2.22 -12.78
CA PRO A 78 36.88 -2.13 -11.37
C PRO A 78 35.45 -1.63 -11.14
N CYS A 79 34.67 -1.22 -12.15
CA CYS A 79 33.46 -0.42 -11.86
C CYS A 79 32.30 -0.59 -12.84
N LEU A 80 32.40 -1.43 -13.87
CA LEU A 80 31.43 -1.48 -14.96
C LEU A 80 30.48 -2.67 -14.79
N VAL A 81 29.19 -2.39 -14.69
CA VAL A 81 28.10 -3.38 -14.80
C VAL A 81 27.43 -3.18 -16.16
N HIS A 82 27.48 -4.20 -17.00
CA HIS A 82 26.92 -4.17 -18.35
C HIS A 82 25.93 -5.33 -18.54
N MET A 83 24.69 -5.00 -18.87
CA MET A 83 23.65 -5.96 -19.21
C MET A 83 23.21 -5.79 -20.67
N PHE A 84 23.03 -6.92 -21.36
CA PHE A 84 22.65 -6.93 -22.77
C PHE A 84 21.91 -8.22 -23.18
N PRO A 85 20.99 -8.15 -24.16
CA PRO A 85 20.22 -9.31 -24.63
C PRO A 85 21.02 -10.18 -25.63
N GLY A 86 20.99 -11.50 -25.44
CA GLY A 86 21.25 -12.55 -26.46
C GLY A 86 22.68 -12.75 -27.01
N SER A 87 23.00 -14.03 -27.29
CA SER A 87 24.26 -14.71 -27.72
C SER A 87 25.59 -14.02 -27.41
N GLY A 88 26.31 -14.60 -26.43
CA GLY A 88 27.65 -14.22 -26.03
C GLY A 88 28.56 -14.01 -27.23
N SER A 89 28.94 -12.75 -27.44
CA SER A 89 30.10 -12.42 -28.25
C SER A 89 30.99 -11.54 -27.39
N ASN A 90 32.20 -12.05 -27.21
CA ASN A 90 33.28 -11.42 -26.48
C ASN A 90 33.44 -9.96 -26.90
N ILE A 91 33.41 -9.07 -25.90
CA ILE A 91 33.92 -7.71 -26.03
C ILE A 91 35.43 -7.86 -26.25
N GLY A 92 35.85 -7.94 -27.52
CA GLY A 92 37.25 -8.15 -27.88
C GLY A 92 37.51 -8.55 -29.34
N SER A 93 36.55 -9.14 -30.05
CA SER A 93 36.74 -9.46 -31.47
C SER A 93 35.49 -9.15 -32.28
N ALA A 94 35.54 -8.06 -33.04
CA ALA A 94 34.63 -7.84 -34.14
C ALA A 94 34.90 -8.91 -35.22
N SER A 95 34.33 -10.10 -35.07
CA SER A 95 34.15 -11.02 -36.20
C SER A 95 32.85 -10.67 -36.91
N SER A 96 33.03 -10.19 -38.13
CA SER A 96 32.08 -9.58 -39.05
C SER A 96 31.04 -10.54 -39.65
N SER A 97 30.30 -11.30 -38.83
CA SER A 97 29.30 -12.23 -39.38
C SER A 97 28.14 -12.53 -38.42
N ASP A 98 27.35 -11.51 -38.06
CA ASP A 98 25.91 -11.71 -37.82
C ASP A 98 25.15 -10.38 -37.76
N SER A 99 25.18 -9.65 -38.89
CA SER A 99 24.34 -8.47 -39.09
C SER A 99 22.97 -8.88 -39.62
N LYS A 100 22.11 -9.47 -38.77
CA LYS A 100 20.66 -9.37 -39.01
C LYS A 100 20.22 -7.94 -38.68
N ALA A 101 20.29 -7.08 -39.69
CA ALA A 101 19.73 -5.73 -39.66
C ALA A 101 18.22 -5.81 -39.31
N GLY A 102 17.85 -5.37 -38.12
CA GLY A 102 16.46 -5.32 -37.67
C GLY A 102 16.20 -5.71 -36.21
N GLN A 103 17.18 -6.28 -35.50
CA GLN A 103 16.96 -6.66 -34.10
C GLN A 103 17.03 -5.43 -33.18
N ARG A 104 15.97 -5.23 -32.38
CA ARG A 104 15.95 -4.20 -31.32
C ARG A 104 16.98 -4.57 -30.26
N LYS A 105 17.99 -3.71 -30.08
CA LYS A 105 19.06 -3.84 -29.09
C LYS A 105 18.87 -2.77 -28.03
N PHE A 106 18.95 -3.18 -26.77
CA PHE A 106 18.93 -2.30 -25.60
C PHE A 106 20.01 -2.79 -24.64
N HIS A 107 20.84 -1.88 -24.17
CA HIS A 107 21.92 -2.17 -23.23
C HIS A 107 21.67 -1.38 -21.95
N ILE A 108 22.02 -1.94 -20.80
CA ILE A 108 22.13 -1.19 -19.54
C ILE A 108 23.61 -1.17 -19.18
N ILE A 109 24.18 0.02 -19.10
CA ILE A 109 25.59 0.22 -18.77
C ILE A 109 25.64 1.14 -17.56
N VAL A 110 26.19 0.64 -16.45
CA VAL A 110 26.32 1.38 -15.20
C VAL A 110 27.77 1.38 -14.78
N TYR A 111 28.35 2.55 -14.54
CA TYR A 111 29.65 2.69 -13.89
C TYR A 111 29.44 3.05 -12.43
N CYS A 112 29.87 2.19 -11.51
CA CYS A 112 29.93 2.44 -10.07
C CYS A 112 31.37 2.74 -9.66
N ILE A 113 31.71 4.02 -9.60
CA ILE A 113 33.08 4.49 -9.39
C ILE A 113 33.30 4.71 -7.88
N PRO A 114 34.23 4.00 -7.23
CA PRO A 114 34.59 4.28 -5.84
C PRO A 114 35.26 5.66 -5.74
N VAL A 115 34.77 6.53 -4.85
CA VAL A 115 35.31 7.90 -4.67
C VAL A 115 36.08 8.02 -3.36
N SER A 116 35.47 7.60 -2.26
CA SER A 116 36.09 7.49 -0.93
C SER A 116 35.31 6.46 -0.09
N PRO A 117 35.80 6.06 1.09
CA PRO A 117 35.01 5.22 2.01
C PRO A 117 33.61 5.81 2.23
N GLY A 118 32.58 4.98 2.04
CA GLY A 118 31.17 5.38 2.11
C GLY A 118 30.69 6.36 1.03
N LYS A 119 31.44 6.57 -0.08
CA LYS A 119 31.02 7.41 -1.21
C LYS A 119 31.37 6.79 -2.55
N SER A 120 30.34 6.60 -3.38
CA SER A 120 30.45 6.03 -4.71
C SER A 120 29.73 6.91 -5.74
N ARG A 121 30.23 6.94 -6.98
CA ARG A 121 29.63 7.70 -8.07
C ARG A 121 29.02 6.77 -9.10
N LEU A 122 27.73 6.94 -9.40
CA LEU A 122 27.05 6.20 -10.46
C LEU A 122 26.96 7.01 -11.75
N ILE A 123 27.29 6.37 -12.87
CA ILE A 123 27.04 6.87 -14.22
C ILE A 123 26.21 5.85 -14.98
N TRP A 124 25.01 6.26 -15.38
CA TRP A 124 24.09 5.41 -16.13
C TRP A 124 24.11 5.73 -17.62
N SER A 125 24.01 4.69 -18.44
CA SER A 125 23.82 4.78 -19.88
C SER A 125 22.91 3.64 -20.35
N PHE A 126 21.92 3.99 -21.18
CA PHE A 126 20.94 3.04 -21.71
C PHE A 126 20.94 3.06 -23.25
N PRO A 127 22.00 2.57 -23.91
CA PRO A 127 22.07 2.58 -25.37
C PRO A 127 20.93 1.76 -25.97
N ARG A 128 20.24 2.34 -26.95
CA ARG A 128 19.18 1.67 -27.70
C ARG A 128 19.22 2.04 -29.18
N ASN A 129 18.89 1.09 -30.04
CA ASN A 129 18.80 1.31 -31.49
C ASN A 129 17.35 1.50 -31.99
N PHE A 130 16.38 1.60 -31.07
CA PHE A 130 14.97 1.84 -31.36
C PHE A 130 14.44 2.99 -30.53
N SER A 131 13.39 3.66 -31.01
CA SER A 131 12.77 4.81 -30.33
C SER A 131 13.75 5.95 -29.98
N VAL A 132 14.84 6.09 -30.74
CA VAL A 132 15.90 7.09 -30.53
C VAL A 132 15.36 8.53 -30.68
N TRP A 133 14.28 8.72 -31.45
CA TRP A 133 13.60 10.01 -31.58
C TRP A 133 13.11 10.59 -30.24
N ILE A 134 12.84 9.75 -29.24
CA ILE A 134 12.42 10.19 -27.91
C ILE A 134 13.53 11.04 -27.25
N ASP A 135 14.80 10.74 -27.52
CA ASP A 135 15.95 11.45 -26.94
C ASP A 135 16.08 12.89 -27.47
N GLN A 136 15.42 13.21 -28.59
CA GLN A 136 15.37 14.55 -29.17
C GLN A 136 14.21 15.40 -28.60
N ILE A 137 13.15 14.75 -28.12
CA ILE A 137 11.92 15.43 -27.67
C ILE A 137 11.86 15.52 -26.14
N VAL A 138 12.45 14.55 -25.44
CA VAL A 138 12.44 14.49 -23.98
C VAL A 138 13.72 15.14 -23.43
N PRO A 139 13.61 16.20 -22.62
CA PRO A 139 14.77 16.83 -21.98
C PRO A 139 15.57 15.83 -21.13
N ARG A 140 16.90 15.90 -21.21
CA ARG A 140 17.82 14.96 -20.52
C ARG A 140 17.49 14.76 -19.04
N TRP A 141 17.20 15.83 -18.30
CA TRP A 141 16.91 15.76 -16.87
C TRP A 141 15.70 14.86 -16.55
N MET A 142 14.74 14.70 -17.46
CA MET A 142 13.56 13.88 -17.24
C MET A 142 13.91 12.38 -17.23
N PHE A 143 14.86 11.95 -18.06
CA PHE A 143 15.41 10.59 -17.98
C PHE A 143 16.15 10.36 -16.66
N HIS A 144 16.83 11.38 -16.13
CA HIS A 144 17.54 11.27 -14.86
C HIS A 144 16.55 11.06 -13.70
N VAL A 145 15.36 11.68 -13.74
CA VAL A 145 14.32 11.45 -12.71
C VAL A 145 13.90 9.98 -12.67
N GLY A 146 13.68 9.36 -13.83
CA GLY A 146 13.35 7.94 -13.93
C GLY A 146 14.45 7.02 -13.39
N GLN A 147 15.71 7.35 -13.68
CA GLN A 147 16.87 6.57 -13.22
C GLN A 147 17.11 6.69 -11.70
N ASN A 148 16.87 7.88 -11.13
CA ASN A 148 17.02 8.10 -9.69
C ASN A 148 15.95 7.36 -8.87
N LEU A 149 14.72 7.24 -9.39
CA LEU A 149 13.65 6.48 -8.73
C LEU A 149 14.04 5.03 -8.40
N ILE A 150 14.88 4.41 -9.24
CA ILE A 150 15.36 3.03 -9.04
C ILE A 150 16.32 2.94 -7.84
N LEU A 151 17.07 4.00 -7.55
CA LEU A 151 18.03 4.03 -6.44
C LEU A 151 17.40 4.52 -5.13
N ASP A 152 16.34 5.34 -5.21
CA ASP A 152 15.74 5.98 -4.04
C ASP A 152 15.01 5.00 -3.12
N SER A 153 14.46 3.90 -3.64
CA SER A 153 13.77 2.87 -2.85
C SER A 153 14.72 2.18 -1.85
N ASP A 154 15.96 1.95 -2.27
CA ASP A 154 16.89 1.07 -1.54
C ASP A 154 17.99 1.84 -0.80
N MET A 155 18.12 3.16 -1.05
CA MET A 155 19.21 3.99 -0.54
C MET A 155 19.38 3.88 0.99
N HIS A 156 18.29 3.78 1.74
CA HIS A 156 18.36 3.61 3.19
C HIS A 156 18.81 2.20 3.59
N LEU A 157 18.27 1.16 2.96
CA LEU A 157 18.59 -0.24 3.24
C LEU A 157 20.07 -0.51 2.96
N LEU A 158 20.57 -0.06 1.82
CA LEU A 158 21.98 -0.16 1.45
C LEU A 158 22.90 0.51 2.46
N HIS A 159 22.47 1.63 3.05
CA HIS A 159 23.24 2.31 4.08
C HIS A 159 23.24 1.56 5.42
N VAL A 160 22.16 0.87 5.77
CA VAL A 160 22.10 0.00 6.95
C VAL A 160 22.97 -1.23 6.74
N GLU A 161 22.90 -1.85 5.57
CA GLU A 161 23.72 -3.00 5.19
C GLU A 161 25.21 -2.69 5.23
N GLU A 162 25.63 -1.54 4.68
CA GLU A 162 27.01 -1.04 4.79
C GLU A 162 27.50 -0.97 6.25
N ARG A 163 26.64 -0.54 7.19
CA ARG A 163 27.01 -0.44 8.61
C ARG A 163 27.14 -1.81 9.26
N ILE A 164 26.24 -2.72 8.95
CA ILE A 164 26.28 -4.10 9.44
C ILE A 164 27.55 -4.80 8.93
N ILE A 165 27.91 -4.63 7.66
CA ILE A 165 29.15 -5.19 7.08
C ILE A 165 30.39 -4.58 7.75
N ALA A 166 30.38 -3.28 8.03
CA ALA A 166 31.47 -2.61 8.74
C ALA A 166 31.63 -3.11 10.18
N GLU A 167 30.53 -3.40 10.88
CA GLU A 167 30.54 -3.92 12.26
C GLU A 167 30.99 -5.40 12.35
N ILE A 168 30.49 -6.25 11.45
CA ILE A 168 30.75 -7.70 11.45
C ILE A 168 32.12 -8.03 10.79
N GLY A 169 32.64 -7.11 9.99
CA GLY A 169 33.90 -7.21 9.26
C GLY A 169 33.70 -7.65 7.78
N PRO A 170 34.43 -7.06 6.81
CA PRO A 170 34.23 -7.33 5.37
C PRO A 170 34.42 -8.80 4.95
N SER A 171 35.17 -9.58 5.72
CA SER A 171 35.43 -10.99 5.48
C SER A 171 34.28 -11.92 5.86
N ASN A 172 33.33 -11.42 6.68
CA ASN A 172 32.20 -12.16 7.24
C ASN A 172 30.85 -11.76 6.58
N TRP A 173 30.89 -11.27 5.34
CA TRP A 173 29.72 -10.75 4.61
C TRP A 173 28.54 -11.72 4.55
N GLU A 174 28.78 -13.04 4.53
CA GLU A 174 27.74 -14.09 4.55
C GLU A 174 26.84 -14.06 5.80
N LYS A 175 27.29 -13.42 6.89
CA LYS A 175 26.50 -13.21 8.12
C LYS A 175 25.71 -11.90 8.11
N ALA A 176 26.13 -10.94 7.28
CA ALA A 176 25.51 -9.63 7.15
C ALA A 176 24.43 -9.62 6.05
N CYS A 177 24.67 -10.37 4.97
CA CYS A 177 23.79 -10.44 3.81
C CYS A 177 23.14 -11.84 3.75
N PHE A 178 21.81 -11.91 3.90
CA PHE A 178 21.07 -13.15 3.67
C PHE A 178 20.93 -13.32 2.14
N VAL A 179 21.61 -14.30 1.54
CA VAL A 179 21.59 -14.56 0.08
C VAL A 179 21.09 -15.99 -0.23
N PRO A 180 19.79 -16.28 -0.07
CA PRO A 180 19.29 -17.65 -0.02
C PRO A 180 18.91 -18.25 -1.40
N THR A 181 18.97 -17.50 -2.51
CA THR A 181 18.35 -17.94 -3.78
C THR A 181 19.30 -18.11 -4.97
N LYS A 182 18.84 -18.83 -6.01
CA LYS A 182 19.52 -18.96 -7.31
C LYS A 182 19.61 -17.63 -8.08
N SER A 183 18.88 -16.60 -7.66
CA SER A 183 18.88 -15.25 -8.22
C SER A 183 20.11 -14.44 -7.76
N ASP A 184 20.70 -14.81 -6.62
CA ASP A 184 21.81 -14.10 -5.96
C ASP A 184 23.20 -14.52 -6.49
N VAL A 185 23.23 -15.31 -7.57
CA VAL A 185 24.47 -15.89 -8.12
C VAL A 185 25.44 -14.81 -8.60
N MET A 186 24.96 -13.71 -9.19
CA MET A 186 25.84 -12.60 -9.60
C MET A 186 26.43 -11.84 -8.40
N VAL A 187 25.63 -11.60 -7.37
CA VAL A 187 26.07 -10.98 -6.11
C VAL A 187 27.12 -11.87 -5.43
N THR A 188 26.84 -13.16 -5.34
CA THR A 188 27.78 -14.16 -4.81
C THR A 188 29.06 -14.24 -5.65
N ALA A 189 28.95 -14.18 -6.98
CA ALA A 189 30.11 -14.18 -7.89
C ALA A 189 30.97 -12.94 -7.66
N PHE A 190 30.36 -11.76 -7.51
CA PHE A 190 31.05 -10.52 -7.18
C PHE A 190 31.74 -10.61 -5.82
N ARG A 191 31.06 -11.04 -4.75
CA ARG A 191 31.68 -11.18 -3.42
C ARG A 191 32.84 -12.17 -3.41
N ARG A 192 32.74 -13.29 -4.14
CA ARG A 192 33.85 -14.24 -4.31
C ARG A 192 35.01 -13.63 -5.09
N TRP A 193 34.72 -12.93 -6.19
CA TRP A 193 35.72 -12.21 -6.99
C TRP A 193 36.44 -11.14 -6.14
N PHE A 194 35.68 -10.32 -5.41
CA PHE A 194 36.16 -9.24 -4.55
C PHE A 194 36.98 -9.76 -3.36
N LYS A 195 36.57 -10.89 -2.77
CA LYS A 195 37.36 -11.59 -1.75
C LYS A 195 38.68 -12.11 -2.33
N LYS A 196 38.66 -12.72 -3.51
CA LYS A 196 39.83 -13.35 -4.13
C LYS A 196 40.89 -12.34 -4.59
N TYR A 197 40.47 -11.25 -5.23
CA TYR A 197 41.40 -10.31 -5.88
C TYR A 197 41.60 -9.00 -5.11
N SER A 198 40.75 -8.70 -4.11
CA SER A 198 40.80 -7.43 -3.38
C SER A 198 40.67 -7.60 -1.86
N SER A 199 40.73 -8.82 -1.33
CA SER A 199 40.62 -9.10 0.12
C SER A 199 39.38 -8.49 0.78
N CYS A 200 38.26 -8.41 0.04
CA CYS A 200 37.01 -7.76 0.47
C CYS A 200 37.10 -6.26 0.76
N GLN A 201 38.10 -5.55 0.23
CA GLN A 201 38.24 -4.10 0.45
C GLN A 201 38.76 -3.37 -0.79
N VAL A 202 38.42 -2.10 -0.91
CA VAL A 202 39.03 -1.20 -1.91
C VAL A 202 40.33 -0.65 -1.36
N ASP A 203 41.42 -0.76 -2.13
CA ASP A 203 42.70 -0.18 -1.76
C ASP A 203 42.69 1.34 -1.99
N TRP A 204 42.35 2.08 -0.95
CA TRP A 204 42.30 3.54 -1.00
C TRP A 204 43.72 4.13 -1.07
N ALA A 205 43.96 4.98 -2.08
CA ALA A 205 45.23 5.67 -2.27
C ALA A 205 45.67 6.47 -1.03
N ASN A 206 44.70 7.03 -0.29
CA ASN A 206 44.95 7.68 0.99
C ASN A 206 44.60 6.73 2.15
N LYS A 207 45.63 6.19 2.80
CA LYS A 207 45.51 5.21 3.90
C LYS A 207 44.91 5.78 5.19
N SER A 208 44.77 7.11 5.32
CA SER A 208 44.16 7.73 6.51
C SER A 208 42.62 7.76 6.49
N LEU A 209 41.99 7.35 5.38
CA LEU A 209 40.53 7.42 5.19
C LEU A 209 39.74 6.23 5.78
N GLY A 210 40.36 5.33 6.54
CA GLY A 210 39.78 4.02 6.93
C GLY A 210 38.52 4.03 7.80
N TYR A 211 37.88 5.19 8.03
CA TYR A 211 36.63 5.29 8.78
C TYR A 211 35.48 5.75 7.88
N LEU A 212 34.34 5.05 7.97
CA LEU A 212 33.12 5.45 7.26
C LEU A 212 32.62 6.79 7.78
N PRO A 213 32.16 7.71 6.92
CA PRO A 213 31.60 8.97 7.39
C PRO A 213 30.39 8.70 8.29
N PRO A 214 30.09 9.57 9.27
CA PRO A 214 28.90 9.43 10.10
C PRO A 214 27.65 9.33 9.24
N THR A 215 26.73 8.45 9.63
CA THR A 215 25.46 8.25 8.93
C THR A 215 24.70 9.57 8.82
N PRO A 216 24.44 10.07 7.59
CA PRO A 216 23.58 11.23 7.42
C PRO A 216 22.17 10.89 7.90
N PRO A 217 21.41 11.87 8.40
CA PRO A 217 19.98 11.69 8.68
C PRO A 217 19.26 11.20 7.41
N ARG A 218 18.22 10.37 7.58
CA ARG A 218 17.50 9.70 6.47
C ARG A 218 17.01 10.70 5.41
N GLU A 219 16.63 11.89 5.85
CA GLU A 219 16.19 13.00 5.01
C GLU A 219 17.29 13.47 4.07
N GLN A 220 18.54 13.51 4.53
CA GLN A 220 19.69 13.90 3.72
C GLN A 220 20.10 12.78 2.75
N LEU A 221 19.95 11.51 3.14
CA LEU A 221 20.17 10.35 2.26
C LEU A 221 19.15 10.30 1.10
N LEU A 222 17.90 10.68 1.37
CA LEU A 222 16.82 10.66 0.38
C LEU A 222 16.63 12.00 -0.37
N ASP A 223 17.44 13.02 -0.06
CA ASP A 223 17.36 14.31 -0.74
C ASP A 223 18.12 14.31 -2.07
N ARG A 224 17.36 14.12 -3.16
CA ARG A 224 17.82 14.21 -4.55
C ARG A 224 18.57 15.48 -4.88
N TYR A 225 18.28 16.58 -4.19
CA TYR A 225 18.98 17.83 -4.44
C TYR A 225 20.48 17.65 -4.20
N TRP A 226 20.85 17.09 -3.05
CA TRP A 226 22.22 16.90 -2.63
C TRP A 226 22.89 15.68 -3.28
N THR A 227 22.15 14.60 -3.51
CA THR A 227 22.68 13.35 -4.08
C THR A 227 22.84 13.40 -5.62
N HIS A 228 22.01 14.20 -6.32
CA HIS A 228 22.01 14.30 -7.78
C HIS A 228 22.05 15.74 -8.32
N VAL A 229 21.07 16.59 -7.97
CA VAL A 229 20.79 17.83 -8.69
C VAL A 229 21.96 18.81 -8.66
N VAL A 230 22.63 18.96 -7.50
CA VAL A 230 23.81 19.83 -7.35
C VAL A 230 24.99 19.39 -8.22
N GLN A 231 25.07 18.09 -8.51
CA GLN A 231 26.19 17.48 -9.23
C GLN A 231 25.91 17.29 -10.72
N CYS A 232 24.62 17.31 -11.10
CA CYS A 232 24.18 17.15 -12.47
C CYS A 232 23.88 18.51 -13.12
N ARG A 233 24.71 18.91 -14.10
CA ARG A 233 24.48 20.16 -14.86
C ARG A 233 23.09 20.22 -15.51
N SER A 234 22.58 19.11 -16.05
CA SER A 234 21.27 19.07 -16.69
C SER A 234 20.14 19.35 -15.71
N CYS A 235 20.14 18.72 -14.53
CA CYS A 235 19.12 18.91 -13.51
C CYS A 235 19.29 20.25 -12.79
N SER A 236 20.52 20.69 -12.53
CA SER A 236 20.84 22.01 -11.95
C SER A 236 20.38 23.16 -12.85
N LEU A 237 20.58 23.08 -14.17
CA LEU A 237 20.10 24.09 -15.12
C LEU A 237 18.58 24.11 -15.19
N ALA A 238 17.96 22.93 -15.18
CA ALA A 238 16.52 22.82 -15.29
C ALA A 238 15.78 23.32 -14.02
N LEU A 239 16.47 23.34 -12.87
CA LEU A 239 16.03 24.03 -11.64
C LEU A 239 16.11 25.57 -11.74
N LYS A 240 16.96 26.13 -12.61
CA LYS A 240 17.18 27.59 -12.74
C LYS A 240 16.26 28.28 -13.75
N LEU A 241 15.43 27.54 -14.48
CA LEU A 241 14.48 28.10 -15.46
C LEU A 241 13.26 28.75 -14.76
N PRO A 242 12.62 29.78 -15.33
CA PRO A 242 11.40 30.36 -14.76
C PRO A 242 10.29 29.31 -14.73
N GLY A 243 9.88 28.87 -13.53
CA GLY A 243 8.97 27.73 -13.31
C GLY A 243 9.64 26.46 -12.78
N GLY A 244 10.97 26.40 -12.71
CA GLY A 244 11.75 25.37 -12.04
C GLY A 244 11.71 25.53 -10.52
N SER A 245 10.60 25.16 -9.88
CA SER A 245 10.57 25.07 -8.42
C SER A 245 11.40 23.86 -7.95
N PRO A 246 12.16 23.93 -6.83
CA PRO A 246 12.80 22.77 -6.20
C PRO A 246 11.87 21.58 -5.96
N THR A 247 10.56 21.85 -5.91
CA THR A 247 9.50 20.85 -5.77
C THR A 247 9.33 19.94 -6.99
N LEU A 248 9.70 20.36 -8.21
CA LEU A 248 9.60 19.56 -9.44
C LEU A 248 10.67 18.46 -9.55
N TYR A 249 11.82 18.65 -8.89
CA TYR A 249 12.98 17.74 -8.97
C TYR A 249 13.13 16.85 -7.72
N THR A 250 12.47 17.21 -6.63
CA THR A 250 12.43 16.40 -5.40
C THR A 250 11.32 15.34 -5.43
N ARG A 251 10.33 15.42 -6.34
CA ARG A 251 9.33 14.37 -6.59
C ARG A 251 8.67 14.57 -7.97
N PRO A 252 8.45 13.53 -8.80
CA PRO A 252 7.71 13.72 -10.04
C PRO A 252 6.23 13.93 -9.73
N SER A 253 5.75 15.15 -9.93
CA SER A 253 4.33 15.44 -10.17
C SER A 253 4.18 15.78 -11.64
N ILE A 254 3.70 14.85 -12.46
CA ILE A 254 3.08 15.23 -13.74
C ILE A 254 1.65 15.64 -13.42
N SER A 255 1.43 16.94 -13.26
CA SER A 255 0.11 17.54 -13.45
C SER A 255 0.32 18.94 -14.04
N MET A 256 -0.32 19.20 -15.16
CA MET A 256 -0.24 20.48 -15.88
C MET A 256 -0.73 21.63 -14.98
N THR A 257 0.16 22.62 -14.83
CA THR A 257 -0.06 24.06 -14.51
C THR A 257 -1.36 24.47 -13.82
N THR A 258 -1.24 25.03 -12.62
CA THR A 258 -1.83 26.35 -12.27
C THR A 258 -0.99 27.00 -11.17
N THR A 259 -0.42 28.15 -11.51
CA THR A 259 0.47 29.02 -10.73
C THR A 259 -0.20 29.59 -9.47
N MET A 260 0.46 29.55 -8.30
CA MET A 260 0.22 30.47 -7.19
C MET A 260 1.54 30.78 -6.48
N LEU A 261 1.87 32.08 -6.42
CA LEU A 261 3.04 32.65 -5.73
C LEU A 261 2.97 32.46 -4.21
N SER A 262 4.11 32.23 -3.57
CA SER A 262 4.29 32.39 -2.11
C SER A 262 5.66 32.97 -1.78
N SER A 263 5.66 34.07 -1.04
CA SER A 263 6.84 34.76 -0.48
C SER A 263 7.38 34.03 0.76
N GLU A 264 8.70 33.88 0.84
CA GLU A 264 9.46 33.27 1.92
C GLU A 264 9.65 34.25 3.10
N SER A 265 9.59 33.75 4.34
CA SER A 265 10.34 34.33 5.46
C SER A 265 10.96 33.22 6.32
N GLU A 266 12.27 33.30 6.50
CA GLU A 266 13.09 32.36 7.27
C GLU A 266 12.88 32.51 8.79
N ALA A 267 12.98 31.39 9.53
CA ALA A 267 13.11 31.38 10.99
C ALA A 267 14.13 30.30 11.43
N PRO A 268 14.83 30.50 12.56
CA PRO A 268 16.20 30.03 12.74
C PRO A 268 16.33 28.62 13.32
N VAL A 269 17.48 28.01 13.02
CA VAL A 269 17.94 26.69 13.46
C VAL A 269 18.41 26.77 14.93
N LEU A 270 17.81 25.98 15.82
CA LEU A 270 18.35 25.69 17.15
C LEU A 270 18.92 24.27 17.18
N SER A 271 20.22 24.19 17.46
CA SER A 271 20.98 22.94 17.65
C SER A 271 20.60 22.26 18.97
N PHE A 272 20.29 20.96 18.94
CA PHE A 272 20.15 20.14 20.14
C PHE A 272 21.26 19.10 20.23
N SER A 273 21.91 19.03 21.39
CA SER A 273 23.02 18.14 21.72
C SER A 273 22.50 16.75 22.13
N LEU A 274 23.12 15.68 21.61
CA LEU A 274 22.90 14.31 22.05
C LEU A 274 23.54 14.09 23.43
N SER A 275 22.72 14.00 24.48
CA SER A 275 23.10 13.19 25.65
C SER A 275 21.84 12.75 26.42
N HIS A 276 21.84 11.48 26.82
CA HIS A 276 20.84 10.76 27.65
C HIS A 276 19.55 10.30 26.95
N PHE A 277 19.60 9.11 26.35
CA PHE A 277 18.43 8.23 26.30
C PHE A 277 18.37 7.44 27.63
N PRO A 278 17.30 7.56 28.44
CA PRO A 278 17.13 6.66 29.57
C PRO A 278 16.77 5.27 29.03
N ALA A 279 17.38 4.25 29.63
CA ALA A 279 17.04 2.85 29.40
C ALA A 279 15.53 2.65 29.57
N ALA A 280 14.95 1.80 28.73
CA ALA A 280 13.54 1.45 28.78
C ALA A 280 13.09 1.14 30.22
N ASP A 281 12.13 1.90 30.73
CA ASP A 281 11.47 1.59 32.00
C ASP A 281 10.83 0.20 31.89
N VAL A 282 11.54 -0.79 32.42
CA VAL A 282 11.00 -2.09 32.78
C VAL A 282 10.09 -1.85 33.98
N LEU A 283 8.84 -1.48 33.73
CA LEU A 283 7.80 -1.50 34.75
C LEU A 283 7.64 -2.95 35.20
N THR A 284 8.08 -3.22 36.42
CA THR A 284 7.96 -4.53 37.09
C THR A 284 6.49 -4.91 37.27
N ALA A 285 6.22 -6.21 37.34
CA ALA A 285 4.88 -6.81 37.37
C ALA A 285 4.01 -6.49 38.61
N GLY A 286 4.36 -5.46 39.39
CA GLY A 286 3.74 -5.13 40.69
C GLY A 286 2.65 -4.05 40.69
N GLU A 287 2.44 -3.29 39.59
CA GLU A 287 1.56 -2.09 39.62
C GLU A 287 0.19 -2.22 38.91
N ILE A 288 -0.27 -3.43 38.56
CA ILE A 288 -1.58 -3.59 37.90
C ILE A 288 -2.69 -3.88 38.94
N ARG A 289 -3.10 -2.85 39.69
CA ARG A 289 -4.49 -2.72 40.15
C ARG A 289 -5.19 -1.61 39.36
N GLY A 290 -5.20 -1.75 38.04
CA GLY A 290 -5.87 -0.84 37.12
C GLY A 290 -7.24 -1.37 36.67
N GLU A 291 -8.11 -0.47 36.24
CA GLU A 291 -9.35 -0.80 35.53
C GLU A 291 -9.06 -1.75 34.35
N LYS A 292 -9.93 -2.75 34.13
CA LYS A 292 -9.85 -3.66 32.97
C LYS A 292 -10.87 -3.27 31.90
N PHE A 293 -10.49 -3.41 30.65
CA PHE A 293 -11.34 -3.17 29.49
C PHE A 293 -12.32 -4.34 29.29
N ASP A 294 -13.61 -4.05 29.31
CA ASP A 294 -14.65 -5.03 29.02
C ASP A 294 -15.02 -5.01 27.53
N TRP A 295 -14.47 -5.95 26.76
CA TRP A 295 -14.71 -6.12 25.33
C TRP A 295 -16.20 -6.28 24.96
N TYR A 296 -17.09 -6.60 25.91
CA TYR A 296 -18.51 -6.81 25.65
C TYR A 296 -19.39 -5.59 25.91
N SER A 297 -18.85 -4.55 26.54
CA SER A 297 -19.60 -3.33 26.86
C SER A 297 -19.18 -2.14 25.99
N HIS A 298 -19.05 -2.39 24.69
CA HIS A 298 -18.75 -1.37 23.67
C HIS A 298 -19.51 -1.59 22.36
N TRP A 299 -19.67 -0.50 21.60
CA TRP A 299 -20.24 -0.52 20.25
C TRP A 299 -19.21 -0.96 19.21
N TYR A 300 -19.60 -1.91 18.35
CA TYR A 300 -18.80 -2.36 17.23
C TYR A 300 -19.47 -2.05 15.89
N PRO A 301 -18.72 -1.54 14.90
CA PRO A 301 -19.24 -1.34 13.56
C PRO A 301 -19.29 -2.69 12.82
N LEU A 302 -20.43 -3.02 12.23
CA LEU A 302 -20.65 -4.27 11.50
C LEU A 302 -20.34 -4.13 10.02
N ALA A 303 -21.02 -3.18 9.36
CA ALA A 303 -20.96 -2.99 7.92
C ALA A 303 -21.46 -1.58 7.53
N PRO A 304 -20.90 -0.99 6.47
CA PRO A 304 -21.50 0.17 5.82
C PRO A 304 -22.87 -0.18 5.24
N VAL A 305 -23.87 0.68 5.43
CA VAL A 305 -25.24 0.45 4.94
C VAL A 305 -25.28 0.25 3.41
N CYS A 306 -24.40 0.92 2.69
CA CYS A 306 -24.31 0.83 1.23
C CYS A 306 -23.81 -0.53 0.71
N ASP A 307 -23.16 -1.34 1.55
CA ASP A 307 -22.68 -2.68 1.19
C ASP A 307 -23.69 -3.77 1.57
N LEU A 308 -24.78 -3.42 2.26
CA LEU A 308 -25.87 -4.32 2.61
C LEU A 308 -26.98 -4.31 1.55
N ASP A 309 -27.68 -5.44 1.41
CA ASP A 309 -28.87 -5.56 0.55
C ASP A 309 -30.11 -5.72 1.43
N LYS A 310 -31.08 -4.82 1.31
CA LYS A 310 -32.35 -4.88 2.05
C LYS A 310 -33.21 -6.10 1.69
N ARG A 311 -32.82 -6.87 0.68
CA ARG A 311 -33.55 -8.06 0.20
C ARG A 311 -33.02 -9.37 0.77
N ALA A 312 -31.81 -9.38 1.33
CA ALA A 312 -31.15 -10.60 1.77
C ALA A 312 -30.47 -10.41 3.13
N PRO A 313 -30.52 -11.40 4.03
CA PRO A 313 -29.72 -11.40 5.24
C PRO A 313 -28.23 -11.57 4.91
N ARG A 314 -27.35 -11.09 5.81
CA ARG A 314 -25.89 -11.13 5.62
C ARG A 314 -25.20 -11.63 6.89
N ALA A 315 -24.41 -12.70 6.74
CA ALA A 315 -23.52 -13.21 7.78
C ALA A 315 -22.35 -12.26 8.03
N LEU A 316 -22.05 -11.99 9.30
CA LEU A 316 -20.89 -11.25 9.77
C LEU A 316 -20.39 -11.87 11.08
N ARG A 317 -19.12 -11.66 11.42
CA ARG A 317 -18.56 -12.10 12.69
C ARG A 317 -17.76 -10.96 13.32
N VAL A 318 -17.89 -10.78 14.63
CA VAL A 318 -17.13 -9.81 15.45
C VAL A 318 -16.84 -10.45 16.80
N ILE A 319 -15.62 -10.33 17.31
CA ILE A 319 -15.16 -10.90 18.59
C ILE A 319 -15.49 -12.40 18.79
N GLY A 320 -15.58 -13.15 17.69
CA GLY A 320 -15.99 -14.56 17.69
C GLY A 320 -17.49 -14.81 17.70
N LEU A 321 -18.34 -13.78 17.78
CA LEU A 321 -19.80 -13.88 17.67
C LEU A 321 -20.22 -13.96 16.21
N ASP A 322 -20.94 -15.02 15.85
CA ASP A 322 -21.63 -15.13 14.57
C ASP A 322 -22.94 -14.36 14.58
N LEU A 323 -23.07 -13.44 13.63
CA LEU A 323 -24.14 -12.46 13.55
C LEU A 323 -24.79 -12.46 12.17
N VAL A 324 -26.10 -12.25 12.13
CA VAL A 324 -26.85 -11.97 10.91
C VAL A 324 -27.38 -10.55 10.98
N VAL A 325 -27.01 -9.73 9.99
CA VAL A 325 -27.63 -8.42 9.76
C VAL A 325 -28.67 -8.54 8.65
N TRP A 326 -29.86 -8.00 8.88
CA TRP A 326 -30.99 -8.09 7.94
C TRP A 326 -31.90 -6.87 8.05
N TRP A 327 -32.68 -6.62 6.99
CA TRP A 327 -33.60 -5.49 6.93
C TRP A 327 -35.01 -5.92 7.33
N ASP A 328 -35.46 -5.42 8.48
CA ASP A 328 -36.83 -5.56 8.94
C ASP A 328 -37.71 -4.61 8.10
N ARG A 329 -38.53 -5.19 7.21
CA ARG A 329 -39.38 -4.39 6.31
C ARG A 329 -40.59 -3.82 7.01
N GLU A 330 -41.04 -4.44 8.10
CA GLU A 330 -42.20 -3.99 8.85
C GLU A 330 -41.88 -2.69 9.59
N VAL A 331 -40.74 -2.68 10.30
CA VAL A 331 -40.29 -1.50 11.05
C VAL A 331 -39.46 -0.54 10.18
N GLY A 332 -38.91 -1.01 9.07
CA GLY A 332 -38.06 -0.20 8.19
C GLY A 332 -36.69 0.08 8.80
N GLN A 333 -36.10 -0.89 9.50
CA GLN A 333 -34.83 -0.75 10.21
C GLN A 333 -33.91 -1.96 10.01
N TRP A 334 -32.60 -1.75 10.17
CA TRP A 334 -31.64 -2.86 10.22
C TRP A 334 -31.69 -3.53 11.59
N ARG A 335 -31.66 -4.86 11.60
CA ARG A 335 -31.66 -5.71 12.80
C ARG A 335 -30.45 -6.64 12.80
N VAL A 336 -29.98 -7.01 13.98
CA VAL A 336 -28.78 -7.85 14.17
C VAL A 336 -29.10 -8.98 15.14
N PHE A 337 -29.10 -10.22 14.67
CA PHE A 337 -29.31 -11.41 15.51
C PHE A 337 -28.04 -12.24 15.62
N ALA A 338 -27.99 -13.15 16.60
CA ALA A 338 -27.07 -14.26 16.54
C ALA A 338 -27.38 -15.12 15.31
N ASP A 339 -26.37 -15.53 14.56
CA ASP A 339 -26.54 -16.29 13.32
C ASP A 339 -26.81 -17.78 13.56
N ARG A 340 -27.81 -18.07 14.39
CA ARG A 340 -28.21 -19.43 14.75
C ARG A 340 -29.70 -19.47 15.04
N CYS A 341 -30.40 -20.34 14.33
CA CYS A 341 -31.81 -20.58 14.57
C CYS A 341 -32.00 -21.29 15.93
N PRO A 342 -32.88 -20.82 16.83
CA PRO A 342 -33.10 -21.46 18.14
C PRO A 342 -33.65 -22.90 18.03
N HIS A 343 -34.16 -23.31 16.86
CA HIS A 343 -34.66 -24.66 16.64
C HIS A 343 -33.53 -25.71 16.52
N ARG A 344 -32.62 -25.55 15.56
CA ARG A 344 -31.53 -26.52 15.28
C ARG A 344 -30.23 -25.86 14.83
N LEU A 345 -30.01 -24.62 15.26
CA LEU A 345 -28.79 -23.84 15.04
C LEU A 345 -28.40 -23.57 13.58
N ALA A 346 -29.29 -23.85 12.63
CA ALA A 346 -29.08 -23.49 11.22
C ALA A 346 -28.80 -21.97 11.10
N PRO A 347 -27.83 -21.56 10.26
CA PRO A 347 -27.49 -20.15 10.09
C PRO A 347 -28.71 -19.40 9.54
N LEU A 348 -29.10 -18.33 10.23
CA LEU A 348 -30.21 -17.47 9.82
C LEU A 348 -29.82 -16.60 8.61
N SER A 349 -28.53 -16.37 8.42
CA SER A 349 -27.94 -15.66 7.29
C SER A 349 -28.08 -16.37 5.95
N GLU A 350 -28.26 -17.69 5.95
CA GLU A 350 -28.62 -18.47 4.74
C GLU A 350 -30.12 -18.47 4.47
N GLY A 351 -30.90 -17.84 5.35
CA GLY A 351 -32.34 -17.64 5.22
C GLY A 351 -32.72 -16.57 4.20
N ARG A 352 -33.95 -16.08 4.33
CA ARG A 352 -34.52 -15.05 3.45
C ARG A 352 -35.44 -14.11 4.21
N ILE A 353 -35.72 -12.95 3.64
CA ILE A 353 -36.77 -12.07 4.12
C ILE A 353 -38.08 -12.54 3.47
N ASP A 354 -39.06 -12.95 4.27
CA ASP A 354 -40.33 -13.46 3.76
C ASP A 354 -41.20 -12.33 3.16
N ARG A 355 -42.35 -12.71 2.57
CA ARG A 355 -43.27 -11.75 1.94
C ARG A 355 -43.89 -10.76 2.93
N TRP A 356 -43.86 -11.05 4.22
CA TRP A 356 -44.37 -10.19 5.29
C TRP A 356 -43.26 -9.36 5.95
N GLY A 357 -42.01 -9.49 5.49
CA GLY A 357 -40.90 -8.67 5.99
C GLY A 357 -40.13 -9.26 7.16
N ARG A 358 -40.37 -10.52 7.54
CA ARG A 358 -39.73 -11.22 8.65
C ARG A 358 -38.51 -12.02 8.22
N LEU A 359 -37.60 -12.29 9.13
CA LEU A 359 -36.46 -13.18 8.86
C LEU A 359 -36.90 -14.64 8.93
N GLN A 360 -36.81 -15.36 7.81
CA GLN A 360 -37.19 -16.75 7.69
C GLN A 360 -35.95 -17.66 7.60
N CYS A 361 -35.86 -18.63 8.52
CA CYS A 361 -34.81 -19.64 8.53
C CYS A 361 -34.87 -20.55 7.30
N VAL A 362 -33.72 -20.84 6.70
CA VAL A 362 -33.60 -21.71 5.51
C VAL A 362 -34.05 -23.15 5.77
N TYR A 363 -33.86 -23.65 6.99
CA TYR A 363 -34.00 -25.07 7.28
C TYR A 363 -35.47 -25.50 7.40
N HIS A 364 -36.21 -24.93 8.35
CA HIS A 364 -37.61 -25.28 8.61
C HIS A 364 -38.58 -24.11 8.41
N GLY A 365 -38.11 -22.97 7.89
CA GLY A 365 -39.00 -21.85 7.57
C GLY A 365 -39.56 -21.10 8.78
N TRP A 366 -39.00 -21.29 9.99
CA TRP A 366 -39.37 -20.50 11.17
C TRP A 366 -39.12 -19.02 10.89
N CYS A 367 -40.10 -18.17 11.20
CA CYS A 367 -40.03 -16.72 10.97
C CYS A 367 -39.92 -15.94 12.27
N PHE A 368 -39.05 -14.92 12.27
CA PHE A 368 -38.78 -14.05 13.41
C PHE A 368 -39.04 -12.58 13.04
N ASP A 369 -39.66 -11.82 13.95
CA ASP A 369 -39.74 -10.36 13.84
C ASP A 369 -38.39 -9.70 14.18
N GLY A 370 -38.32 -8.36 14.12
CA GLY A 370 -37.11 -7.59 14.41
C GLY A 370 -36.63 -7.62 15.87
N ASP A 371 -37.47 -8.03 16.82
CA ASP A 371 -37.11 -8.17 18.23
C ASP A 371 -36.64 -9.61 18.55
N GLY A 372 -36.70 -10.50 17.56
CA GLY A 372 -36.32 -11.91 17.67
C GLY A 372 -37.48 -12.83 18.05
N SER A 373 -38.69 -12.30 18.23
CA SER A 373 -39.86 -13.10 18.59
C SER A 373 -40.25 -14.03 17.45
N CYS A 374 -40.47 -15.32 17.76
CA CYS A 374 -40.96 -16.27 16.77
C CYS A 374 -42.41 -15.94 16.42
N LYS A 375 -42.68 -15.64 15.14
CA LYS A 375 -44.04 -15.29 14.65
C LYS A 375 -44.72 -16.41 13.90
N LEU A 376 -43.96 -17.33 13.32
CA LEU A 376 -44.52 -18.42 12.54
C LEU A 376 -43.60 -19.64 12.59
N ILE A 377 -44.19 -20.78 12.89
CA ILE A 377 -43.59 -22.10 12.76
C ILE A 377 -44.46 -22.85 11.75
N PRO A 378 -44.04 -23.00 10.48
CA PRO A 378 -44.89 -23.59 9.44
C PRO A 378 -45.38 -25.01 9.74
N GLN A 379 -44.65 -25.76 10.57
CA GLN A 379 -44.97 -27.13 10.96
C GLN A 379 -45.82 -27.23 12.23
N ALA A 380 -46.09 -26.12 12.92
CA ALA A 380 -46.91 -26.14 14.12
C ALA A 380 -48.40 -26.21 13.71
N PRO A 381 -49.18 -27.13 14.29
CA PRO A 381 -50.62 -27.21 14.02
C PRO A 381 -51.32 -25.93 14.52
N GLU A 382 -52.30 -25.45 13.76
CA GLU A 382 -53.08 -24.26 14.09
C GLU A 382 -53.82 -24.41 15.44
N ASP A 383 -54.22 -25.65 15.76
CA ASP A 383 -55.00 -25.99 16.95
C ASP A 383 -54.13 -26.44 18.15
N GLY A 384 -52.80 -26.43 18.01
CA GLY A 384 -51.86 -26.90 19.02
C GLY A 384 -51.43 -25.82 20.02
N HIS A 385 -50.62 -26.22 21.01
CA HIS A 385 -49.93 -25.25 21.87
C HIS A 385 -49.15 -24.23 21.02
N GLN A 386 -49.28 -22.95 21.34
CA GLN A 386 -48.59 -21.87 20.65
C GLN A 386 -47.08 -21.88 20.96
N VAL A 387 -46.35 -22.85 20.39
CA VAL A 387 -44.90 -23.05 20.59
C VAL A 387 -44.12 -21.79 20.20
N HIS A 388 -44.63 -20.99 19.26
CA HIS A 388 -44.06 -19.71 18.86
C HIS A 388 -44.10 -18.64 19.97
N ALA A 389 -44.95 -18.79 20.99
CA ALA A 389 -45.01 -17.90 22.16
C ALA A 389 -43.96 -18.24 23.25
N SER A 390 -43.23 -19.35 23.10
CA SER A 390 -42.17 -19.73 24.03
C SER A 390 -40.95 -18.82 23.87
N SER A 391 -40.37 -18.35 24.97
CA SER A 391 -39.10 -17.60 24.95
C SER A 391 -37.94 -18.41 24.38
N LYS A 392 -38.00 -19.75 24.47
CA LYS A 392 -37.01 -20.65 23.86
C LYS A 392 -37.12 -20.73 22.33
N ALA A 393 -38.26 -20.32 21.77
CA ALA A 393 -38.46 -20.24 20.33
C ALA A 393 -37.93 -18.93 19.75
N CYS A 394 -37.59 -17.92 20.57
CA CYS A 394 -37.12 -16.63 20.09
C CYS A 394 -35.65 -16.67 19.65
N ALA A 395 -35.33 -15.96 18.57
CA ALA A 395 -33.97 -15.69 18.15
C ALA A 395 -33.31 -14.67 19.10
N THR A 396 -32.00 -14.79 19.29
CA THR A 396 -31.23 -13.84 20.09
C THR A 396 -31.01 -12.55 19.31
N SER A 397 -31.65 -11.46 19.74
CA SER A 397 -31.50 -10.12 19.15
C SER A 397 -30.49 -9.27 19.92
N TYR A 398 -29.59 -8.60 19.21
CA TYR A 398 -28.62 -7.66 19.77
C TYR A 398 -29.08 -6.21 19.59
N PRO A 399 -28.85 -5.33 20.59
CA PRO A 399 -29.05 -3.90 20.38
C PRO A 399 -28.20 -3.41 19.21
N CYS A 400 -28.84 -2.69 18.28
CA CYS A 400 -28.19 -2.17 17.09
C CYS A 400 -28.76 -0.81 16.68
N CYS A 401 -27.95 -0.02 15.99
CA CYS A 401 -28.41 1.23 15.39
C CYS A 401 -27.65 1.56 14.11
N VAL A 402 -28.17 2.52 13.35
CA VAL A 402 -27.46 3.11 12.22
C VAL A 402 -26.94 4.47 12.64
N GLN A 403 -25.62 4.66 12.58
CA GLN A 403 -24.96 5.95 12.80
C GLN A 403 -23.79 6.09 11.82
N ASN A 404 -23.54 7.29 11.30
CA ASN A 404 -22.49 7.54 10.31
C ASN A 404 -22.58 6.62 9.06
N ASN A 405 -23.80 6.27 8.62
CA ASN A 405 -24.07 5.31 7.54
C ASN A 405 -23.46 3.91 7.75
N ILE A 406 -23.22 3.53 9.01
CA ILE A 406 -22.71 2.23 9.44
C ILE A 406 -23.75 1.60 10.36
N VAL A 407 -23.97 0.29 10.22
CA VAL A 407 -24.72 -0.50 11.20
C VAL A 407 -23.79 -0.83 12.37
N TRP A 408 -24.18 -0.46 13.57
CA TRP A 408 -23.47 -0.73 14.82
C TRP A 408 -24.24 -1.76 15.64
N PHE A 409 -23.53 -2.58 16.41
CA PHE A 409 -24.14 -3.51 17.36
C PHE A 409 -23.42 -3.49 18.71
N TRP A 410 -24.17 -3.89 19.74
CA TRP A 410 -23.70 -4.07 21.10
C TRP A 410 -23.72 -5.57 21.46
N PRO A 411 -22.61 -6.18 21.88
CA PRO A 411 -22.46 -7.63 21.99
C PRO A 411 -23.00 -8.23 23.30
N GLN A 412 -24.03 -7.60 23.88
CA GLN A 412 -24.71 -8.02 25.11
C GLN A 412 -26.22 -7.98 24.89
N THR A 413 -26.93 -8.95 25.47
CA THR A 413 -28.36 -9.23 25.17
C THR A 413 -29.26 -9.14 26.40
N GLU A 414 -28.70 -8.81 27.55
CA GLU A 414 -29.42 -8.70 28.81
C GLU A 414 -30.51 -7.61 28.70
N PRO A 415 -31.68 -7.79 29.35
CA PRO A 415 -32.77 -6.82 29.28
C PRO A 415 -32.37 -5.38 29.63
N GLN A 416 -31.39 -5.20 30.53
CA GLN A 416 -30.87 -3.90 30.97
C GLN A 416 -30.17 -3.11 29.84
N ASN A 417 -29.75 -3.82 28.79
CA ASN A 417 -29.04 -3.29 27.64
C ASN A 417 -29.97 -2.97 26.46
N LYS A 418 -31.29 -3.21 26.56
CA LYS A 418 -32.25 -2.79 25.52
C LYS A 418 -32.23 -1.28 25.27
N ASP A 419 -32.09 -0.50 26.34
CA ASP A 419 -32.01 0.98 26.27
C ASP A 419 -30.57 1.49 26.19
N ILE A 420 -29.60 0.64 25.82
CA ILE A 420 -28.18 1.03 25.80
C ILE A 420 -27.94 2.23 24.90
N LEU A 421 -28.68 2.38 23.80
CA LEU A 421 -28.62 3.53 22.89
C LEU A 421 -28.92 4.88 23.57
N MET A 422 -29.72 4.89 24.63
CA MET A 422 -30.02 6.11 25.40
C MET A 422 -28.93 6.43 26.41
N LYS A 423 -28.26 5.40 26.94
CA LYS A 423 -27.20 5.53 27.95
C LYS A 423 -25.83 5.77 27.34
N ASN A 424 -25.51 5.07 26.26
CA ASN A 424 -24.22 5.05 25.58
C ASN A 424 -24.43 4.91 24.07
N LYS A 425 -24.02 5.92 23.30
CA LYS A 425 -24.13 5.92 21.84
C LYS A 425 -22.81 5.50 21.20
N PRO A 426 -22.83 4.93 19.98
CA PRO A 426 -21.61 4.68 19.24
C PRO A 426 -20.77 5.98 19.08
N PRO A 427 -19.44 5.88 18.98
CA PRO A 427 -18.58 7.04 18.77
C PRO A 427 -19.07 7.88 17.58
N ARG A 428 -19.38 9.16 17.83
CA ARG A 428 -19.89 10.07 16.80
C ARG A 428 -18.73 10.78 16.11
N ILE A 429 -18.67 10.65 14.79
CA ILE A 429 -17.73 11.39 13.94
C ILE A 429 -18.54 12.41 13.15
N SER A 430 -18.52 13.67 13.58
CA SER A 430 -19.29 14.77 12.99
C SER A 430 -19.08 14.89 11.48
N GLU A 431 -17.83 14.72 11.07
CA GLU A 431 -17.43 14.85 9.69
C GLU A 431 -18.13 13.82 8.84
N LEU A 432 -18.50 12.63 9.34
CA LEU A 432 -19.24 11.57 8.63
C LEU A 432 -20.75 11.82 8.47
N GLU A 433 -21.29 12.85 9.11
CA GLU A 433 -22.70 13.25 9.02
C GLU A 433 -22.90 14.57 8.24
N ASP A 434 -21.81 15.31 8.04
CA ASP A 434 -21.82 16.60 7.36
C ASP A 434 -21.96 16.41 5.84
N SER A 435 -23.01 17.01 5.26
CA SER A 435 -23.29 16.93 3.82
C SER A 435 -22.27 17.67 2.95
N SER A 436 -21.44 18.54 3.54
CA SER A 436 -20.34 19.20 2.84
C SER A 436 -19.14 18.27 2.62
N TYR A 437 -19.09 17.12 3.30
CA TYR A 437 -18.06 16.12 3.12
C TYR A 437 -18.54 14.98 2.21
N THR A 438 -17.59 14.41 1.50
CA THR A 438 -17.74 13.13 0.81
C THR A 438 -16.77 12.10 1.37
N TRP A 439 -17.26 10.86 1.49
CA TRP A 439 -16.55 9.73 2.11
C TRP A 439 -15.64 8.97 1.15
N ARG A 440 -15.68 9.31 -0.15
CA ARG A 440 -14.96 8.61 -1.21
C ARG A 440 -13.56 9.18 -1.36
N CYS A 441 -12.57 8.30 -1.16
CA CYS A 441 -11.15 8.65 -1.23
C CYS A 441 -10.72 8.82 -2.68
N VAL A 442 -10.33 10.03 -3.09
CA VAL A 442 -9.54 10.21 -4.32
C VAL A 442 -8.21 9.51 -4.11
N ILE A 443 -7.73 8.77 -5.13
CA ILE A 443 -6.42 8.11 -5.15
C ILE A 443 -5.39 9.08 -4.56
N CYS A 444 -5.06 8.86 -3.29
CA CYS A 444 -3.95 9.51 -2.65
C CYS A 444 -2.79 8.58 -2.97
N LEU A 445 -1.97 8.96 -3.94
CA LEU A 445 -0.64 8.38 -4.10
C LEU A 445 0.14 8.80 -2.85
N MET A 446 -0.09 8.10 -1.75
CA MET A 446 0.58 8.29 -0.46
C MET A 446 1.78 7.38 -0.30
N ASP A 447 2.15 6.63 -1.34
CA ASP A 447 3.47 6.00 -1.44
C ASP A 447 4.49 7.06 -1.85
N ARG A 448 4.76 7.96 -0.91
CA ARG A 448 5.96 8.77 -0.90
C ARG A 448 6.96 8.05 -0.01
N GLU A 449 7.63 7.04 -0.54
CA GLU A 449 8.89 6.56 0.03
C GLU A 449 9.84 7.78 0.13
N GLY A 450 10.09 8.23 1.36
CA GLY A 450 10.70 9.54 1.65
C GLY A 450 9.90 10.43 2.62
N GLY A 451 9.01 9.88 3.44
CA GLY A 451 8.45 10.59 4.59
C GLY A 451 9.53 10.83 5.66
N VAL A 452 9.71 12.07 6.14
CA VAL A 452 10.55 12.40 7.29
C VAL A 452 10.06 11.61 8.52
N PRO A 453 10.92 11.06 9.40
CA PRO A 453 10.49 10.48 10.67
C PRO A 453 9.53 11.45 11.36
N LEU A 454 8.33 10.96 11.60
CA LEU A 454 7.31 11.78 12.24
C LEU A 454 7.61 11.78 13.72
N GLU A 455 7.89 12.95 14.27
CA GLU A 455 7.89 13.11 15.71
C GLU A 455 6.44 13.00 16.18
N ILE A 456 6.15 11.90 16.90
CA ILE A 456 4.84 11.63 17.45
C ILE A 456 4.94 11.66 18.97
N THR A 457 4.04 12.37 19.60
CA THR A 457 3.93 12.45 21.06
C THR A 457 2.52 12.06 21.51
N ILE A 458 2.42 11.29 22.59
CA ILE A 458 1.14 10.90 23.18
C ILE A 458 0.73 11.96 24.20
N GLU A 459 -0.35 12.69 23.92
CA GLU A 459 -0.88 13.74 24.80
C GLU A 459 -1.90 13.19 25.80
N LYS A 460 -2.67 12.17 25.39
CA LYS A 460 -3.69 11.54 26.23
C LYS A 460 -3.61 10.03 26.10
N PHE A 461 -3.73 9.32 27.23
CA PHE A 461 -3.72 7.86 27.30
C PHE A 461 -4.63 7.40 28.45
N ASP A 462 -5.73 6.72 28.14
CA ASP A 462 -6.68 6.17 29.12
C ASP A 462 -7.34 4.87 28.62
N ILE A 463 -8.28 4.31 29.39
CA ILE A 463 -9.01 3.08 29.03
C ILE A 463 -9.81 3.23 27.74
N ASN A 464 -10.23 4.44 27.38
CA ASN A 464 -10.99 4.72 26.16
C ASN A 464 -10.09 4.91 24.92
N GLY A 465 -8.76 4.94 25.09
CA GLY A 465 -7.78 4.97 24.00
C GLY A 465 -6.69 6.02 24.20
N PHE A 466 -6.20 6.60 23.11
CA PHE A 466 -5.12 7.60 23.18
C PHE A 466 -5.21 8.67 22.09
N LEU A 467 -4.63 9.83 22.37
CA LEU A 467 -4.45 10.94 21.42
C LEU A 467 -2.96 11.16 21.18
N ALA A 468 -2.56 11.08 19.92
CA ALA A 468 -1.20 11.27 19.47
C ALA A 468 -1.12 12.55 18.61
N LYS A 469 -0.21 13.44 18.94
CA LYS A 469 0.12 14.63 18.14
C LYS A 469 1.25 14.33 17.18
N GLN A 470 1.15 14.85 15.97
CA GLN A 470 2.17 14.74 14.93
C GLN A 470 2.29 16.09 14.21
N ARG A 471 3.40 16.33 13.50
CA ARG A 471 3.73 17.63 12.89
C ARG A 471 2.61 18.29 12.07
N LEU A 472 1.78 17.51 11.37
CA LEU A 472 0.71 18.00 10.49
C LEU A 472 -0.71 17.71 10.99
N GLY A 473 -0.89 17.17 12.20
CA GLY A 473 -2.21 16.74 12.67
C GLY A 473 -2.23 16.00 13.99
N TYR A 474 -3.34 15.35 14.26
CA TYR A 474 -3.51 14.43 15.37
C TYR A 474 -3.95 13.06 14.83
N GLY A 475 -3.54 11.99 15.52
CA GLY A 475 -4.09 10.66 15.38
C GLY A 475 -4.75 10.26 16.70
N LYS A 476 -6.00 9.81 16.65
CA LYS A 476 -6.75 9.40 17.84
C LYS A 476 -7.16 7.95 17.69
N PHE A 477 -6.81 7.13 18.67
CA PHE A 477 -7.36 5.81 18.87
C PHE A 477 -8.49 5.89 19.90
N VAL A 478 -9.65 5.33 19.54
CA VAL A 478 -10.82 5.18 20.39
C VAL A 478 -11.12 3.69 20.47
N ALA A 479 -11.00 3.13 21.67
CA ALA A 479 -11.26 1.73 21.93
C ALA A 479 -12.73 1.37 21.60
N PRO A 480 -13.01 0.15 21.11
CA PRO A 480 -12.05 -0.95 20.92
C PRO A 480 -11.32 -0.95 19.57
N CYS A 481 -11.83 -0.26 18.54
CA CYS A 481 -11.44 -0.53 17.16
C CYS A 481 -11.39 0.68 16.21
N LEU A 482 -11.58 1.91 16.70
CA LEU A 482 -11.61 3.11 15.86
C LEU A 482 -10.27 3.85 15.94
N TYR A 483 -9.66 4.12 14.80
CA TYR A 483 -8.56 5.06 14.68
C TYR A 483 -8.88 6.11 13.63
N TYR A 484 -8.60 7.38 13.92
CA TYR A 484 -8.70 8.42 12.91
C TYR A 484 -7.64 9.50 13.05
N ALA A 485 -7.14 9.98 11.92
CA ALA A 485 -6.21 11.08 11.83
C ALA A 485 -6.83 12.29 11.15
N PHE A 486 -6.56 13.47 11.69
CA PHE A 486 -7.12 14.74 11.22
C PHE A 486 -6.05 15.85 11.27
N PRO A 487 -6.08 16.82 10.34
CA PRO A 487 -5.09 17.89 10.29
C PRO A 487 -5.25 18.88 11.46
N LEU A 488 -4.20 19.63 11.78
CA LEU A 488 -4.31 20.75 12.71
C LEU A 488 -5.33 21.77 12.17
N SER A 489 -6.33 22.15 12.98
CA SER A 489 -7.13 23.32 12.65
C SER A 489 -6.27 24.57 12.86
N VAL A 490 -5.78 25.17 11.78
CA VAL A 490 -5.19 26.51 11.84
C VAL A 490 -6.31 27.50 12.22
N SER A 491 -6.42 27.86 13.50
CA SER A 491 -7.15 29.07 13.89
C SER A 491 -6.27 30.26 13.53
N THR A 492 -6.66 31.04 12.54
CA THR A 492 -6.09 32.37 12.33
C THR A 492 -6.58 33.28 13.46
N ASN A 493 -5.89 33.31 14.60
CA ASN A 493 -6.27 34.19 15.71
C ASN A 493 -5.19 35.24 15.98
N GLY A 494 -5.60 36.51 15.91
CA GLY A 494 -5.25 37.51 16.93
C GLY A 494 -4.15 38.52 16.59
N SER A 495 -4.55 39.74 16.26
CA SER A 495 -3.86 40.94 16.76
C SER A 495 -4.87 41.73 17.60
N GLY A 496 -4.62 41.84 18.90
CA GLY A 496 -5.40 42.72 19.76
C GLY A 496 -4.96 44.17 19.60
N SER A 497 -5.91 45.09 19.49
CA SER A 497 -5.89 46.35 20.24
C SER A 497 -7.29 46.97 20.25
N SER A 498 -7.55 47.70 21.33
CA SER A 498 -8.76 48.37 21.79
C SER A 498 -9.35 49.45 20.89
N SER A 499 -10.68 49.55 20.84
CA SER A 499 -11.52 50.71 21.24
C SER A 499 -12.77 50.91 20.36
N ASN A 500 -13.82 51.43 21.02
CA ASN A 500 -15.20 51.64 20.60
C ASN A 500 -15.45 52.11 19.15
N GLY A 501 -16.55 51.60 18.57
CA GLY A 501 -17.23 52.25 17.45
C GLY A 501 -18.25 51.33 16.78
N GLN A 502 -19.53 51.68 16.89
CA GLN A 502 -20.63 51.06 16.15
C GLN A 502 -20.36 51.12 14.65
N THR A 503 -20.36 49.97 13.98
CA THR A 503 -20.92 49.77 12.63
C THR A 503 -20.86 48.28 12.30
N MET A 504 -21.99 47.69 11.88
CA MET A 504 -22.00 46.38 11.23
C MET A 504 -21.24 46.48 9.91
N PRO A 505 -20.36 45.51 9.56
CA PRO A 505 -20.07 45.25 8.17
C PRO A 505 -20.23 43.77 7.83
N ASN A 506 -21.05 43.56 6.79
CA ASN A 506 -20.96 42.55 5.74
C ASN A 506 -20.47 41.14 6.10
N GLN A 507 -21.35 40.17 5.80
CA GLN A 507 -21.06 38.76 5.55
C GLN A 507 -19.79 38.60 4.72
N SER A 508 -18.65 38.48 5.40
CA SER A 508 -17.39 38.06 4.80
C SER A 508 -17.42 36.55 4.71
N PHE A 509 -17.18 36.04 3.51
CA PHE A 509 -17.02 34.62 3.20
C PHE A 509 -16.05 33.97 4.20
N LEU A 510 -16.58 33.23 5.18
CA LEU A 510 -15.80 32.29 5.97
C LEU A 510 -15.18 31.29 4.97
N LYS A 511 -13.88 31.45 4.71
CA LYS A 511 -13.12 30.62 3.78
C LYS A 511 -13.21 29.17 4.27
N VAL A 512 -14.07 28.35 3.65
CA VAL A 512 -14.26 26.94 4.05
C VAL A 512 -12.91 26.24 4.02
N GLN A 513 -12.43 25.84 5.20
CA GLN A 513 -11.13 25.21 5.36
C GLN A 513 -11.16 23.84 4.67
N ARG A 514 -10.26 23.60 3.71
CA ARG A 514 -10.10 22.27 3.09
C ARG A 514 -9.64 21.28 4.15
N ARG A 515 -10.43 20.24 4.38
CA ARG A 515 -10.18 19.19 5.37
C ARG A 515 -10.28 17.82 4.72
N ILE A 516 -9.37 16.94 5.11
CA ILE A 516 -9.37 15.52 4.80
C ILE A 516 -9.07 14.77 6.10
N LEU A 517 -9.83 13.73 6.39
CA LEU A 517 -9.51 12.83 7.51
C LEU A 517 -9.23 11.44 6.97
N LEU A 518 -8.53 10.68 7.79
CA LEU A 518 -8.25 9.28 7.57
C LEU A 518 -8.91 8.50 8.71
N ILE A 519 -9.92 7.68 8.42
CA ILE A 519 -10.66 6.93 9.44
C ILE A 519 -10.56 5.44 9.11
N PHE A 520 -10.18 4.65 10.11
CA PHE A 520 -10.11 3.20 10.01
C PHE A 520 -10.83 2.56 11.19
N PHE A 521 -11.67 1.58 10.90
CA PHE A 521 -12.21 0.65 11.89
C PHE A 521 -11.53 -0.70 11.72
N CYS A 522 -10.65 -1.09 12.65
CA CYS A 522 -10.00 -2.38 12.67
C CYS A 522 -10.75 -3.32 13.61
N ILE A 523 -11.76 -4.02 13.07
CA ILE A 523 -12.72 -4.80 13.83
C ILE A 523 -12.18 -6.21 14.06
N PRO A 524 -12.05 -6.68 15.31
CA PRO A 524 -11.64 -8.05 15.60
C PRO A 524 -12.75 -9.03 15.18
N VAL A 525 -12.43 -10.02 14.35
CA VAL A 525 -13.39 -11.02 13.86
C VAL A 525 -13.21 -12.35 14.58
N SER A 526 -12.02 -12.92 14.47
CA SER A 526 -11.55 -14.12 15.16
C SER A 526 -10.03 -14.07 15.22
N PRO A 527 -9.35 -14.93 15.97
CA PRO A 527 -7.89 -14.97 15.95
C PRO A 527 -7.35 -15.15 14.51
N GLY A 528 -6.34 -14.34 14.15
CA GLY A 528 -5.78 -14.27 12.79
C GLY A 528 -6.70 -13.66 11.72
N ARG A 529 -7.85 -13.08 12.11
CA ARG A 529 -8.79 -12.43 11.17
C ARG A 529 -9.30 -11.12 11.74
N SER A 530 -9.06 -10.04 11.01
CA SER A 530 -9.58 -8.71 11.29
C SER A 530 -10.32 -8.18 10.07
N ARG A 531 -11.33 -7.34 10.29
CA ARG A 531 -12.03 -6.63 9.23
C ARG A 531 -11.69 -5.16 9.30
N LEU A 532 -11.25 -4.59 8.18
CA LEU A 532 -10.96 -3.18 8.06
C LEU A 532 -12.08 -2.45 7.31
N ILE A 533 -12.62 -1.38 7.91
CA ILE A 533 -13.46 -0.41 7.22
C ILE A 533 -12.69 0.91 7.16
N SER A 534 -12.34 1.35 5.94
CA SER A 534 -11.56 2.56 5.71
C SER A 534 -12.41 3.65 5.07
N VAL A 535 -12.38 4.86 5.62
CA VAL A 535 -13.13 6.03 5.15
C VAL A 535 -12.23 7.26 5.12
N PHE A 536 -12.31 8.04 4.05
CA PHE A 536 -11.46 9.21 3.83
C PHE A 536 -12.33 10.44 3.56
N PRO A 537 -13.05 10.96 4.58
CA PRO A 537 -13.91 12.11 4.41
C PRO A 537 -13.10 13.32 3.93
N ARG A 538 -13.62 14.03 2.93
CA ARG A 538 -13.04 15.29 2.42
C ARG A 538 -14.14 16.27 2.04
N ASN A 539 -13.91 17.57 2.23
CA ASN A 539 -14.87 18.62 1.86
C ASN A 539 -14.48 19.42 0.60
N PHE A 540 -13.50 18.95 -0.16
CA PHE A 540 -13.01 19.59 -1.37
C PHE A 540 -12.93 18.58 -2.53
N SER A 541 -12.96 19.08 -3.77
CA SER A 541 -12.96 18.27 -5.00
C SER A 541 -14.10 17.24 -5.07
N VAL A 542 -15.24 17.52 -4.42
CA VAL A 542 -16.38 16.59 -4.29
C VAL A 542 -16.95 16.16 -5.66
N TRP A 543 -16.83 17.02 -6.68
CA TRP A 543 -17.25 16.74 -8.06
C TRP A 543 -16.66 15.45 -8.64
N ILE A 544 -15.47 15.02 -8.19
CA ILE A 544 -14.83 13.78 -8.66
C ILE A 544 -15.73 12.56 -8.39
N ASP A 545 -16.53 12.57 -7.32
CA ASP A 545 -17.36 11.43 -6.95
C ASP A 545 -18.60 11.24 -7.83
N LEU A 546 -18.94 12.27 -8.61
CA LEU A 546 -19.99 12.21 -9.62
C LEU A 546 -19.52 11.50 -10.90
N ILE A 547 -18.22 11.54 -11.17
CA ILE A 547 -17.63 11.05 -12.43
C ILE A 547 -16.89 9.73 -12.21
N VAL A 548 -16.28 9.54 -11.03
CA VAL A 548 -15.48 8.37 -10.70
C VAL A 548 -16.32 7.37 -9.89
N PRO A 549 -16.57 6.16 -10.43
CA PRO A 549 -17.23 5.09 -9.70
C PRO A 549 -16.53 4.72 -8.40
N ARG A 550 -17.33 4.37 -7.37
CA ARG A 550 -16.82 4.00 -6.03
C ARG A 550 -15.74 2.90 -6.05
N TRP A 551 -15.88 1.90 -6.91
CA TRP A 551 -14.94 0.78 -6.96
C TRP A 551 -13.53 1.21 -7.39
N ILE A 552 -13.38 2.27 -8.19
CA ILE A 552 -12.06 2.78 -8.60
C ILE A 552 -11.29 3.33 -7.40
N PHE A 553 -11.99 4.04 -6.50
CA PHE A 553 -11.39 4.51 -5.25
C PHE A 553 -10.94 3.35 -4.37
N HIS A 554 -11.72 2.27 -4.32
CA HIS A 554 -11.32 1.07 -3.57
C HIS A 554 -10.05 0.42 -4.17
N VAL A 555 -9.88 0.42 -5.49
CA VAL A 555 -8.65 -0.10 -6.11
C VAL A 555 -7.42 0.62 -5.56
N GLY A 556 -7.44 1.96 -5.53
CA GLY A 556 -6.34 2.75 -4.97
C GLY A 556 -6.10 2.52 -3.47
N GLN A 557 -7.17 2.32 -2.70
CA GLN A 557 -7.07 2.04 -1.26
C GLN A 557 -6.52 0.64 -0.97
N ASN A 558 -6.89 -0.36 -1.77
CA ASN A 558 -6.41 -1.72 -1.57
C ASN A 558 -4.90 -1.81 -1.82
N LEU A 559 -4.34 -1.02 -2.76
CA LEU A 559 -2.89 -1.00 -3.00
C LEU A 559 -2.07 -0.76 -1.72
N ILE A 560 -2.53 0.12 -0.82
CA ILE A 560 -1.88 0.41 0.48
C ILE A 560 -1.94 -0.79 1.43
N LEU A 561 -3.00 -1.60 1.35
CA LEU A 561 -3.13 -2.79 2.19
C LEU A 561 -2.39 -3.98 1.59
N ASP A 562 -2.42 -4.09 0.27
CA ASP A 562 -1.77 -5.16 -0.49
C ASP A 562 -0.24 -5.06 -0.33
N SER A 563 0.32 -3.86 -0.19
CA SER A 563 1.76 -3.66 0.08
C SER A 563 2.21 -4.24 1.43
N ASP A 564 1.36 -4.15 2.46
CA ASP A 564 1.74 -4.47 3.84
C ASP A 564 1.16 -5.81 4.33
N MET A 565 0.23 -6.43 3.59
CA MET A 565 -0.53 -7.60 4.03
C MET A 565 0.36 -8.79 4.43
N TYR A 566 1.40 -9.08 3.65
CA TYR A 566 2.32 -10.18 3.96
C TYR A 566 3.15 -9.88 5.20
N LEU A 567 3.66 -8.66 5.31
CA LEU A 567 4.45 -8.23 6.48
C LEU A 567 3.62 -8.34 7.76
N LEU A 568 2.38 -7.85 7.74
CA LEU A 568 1.45 -7.96 8.86
C LEU A 568 1.17 -9.42 9.23
N HIS A 569 1.06 -10.31 8.22
CA HIS A 569 0.86 -11.75 8.44
C HIS A 569 2.09 -12.44 9.07
N VAL A 570 3.30 -12.03 8.69
CA VAL A 570 4.53 -12.54 9.31
C VAL A 570 4.69 -11.98 10.72
N GLU A 571 4.37 -10.70 10.91
CA GLU A 571 4.43 -10.03 12.21
C GLU A 571 3.53 -10.72 13.25
N GLU A 572 2.27 -11.01 12.91
CA GLU A 572 1.34 -11.67 13.86
C GLU A 572 1.86 -13.04 14.33
N ARG A 573 2.54 -13.78 13.46
CA ARG A 573 3.08 -15.11 13.78
C ARG A 573 4.31 -14.99 14.68
N LYS A 574 5.23 -14.10 14.36
CA LYS A 574 6.40 -13.83 15.22
C LYS A 574 5.97 -13.36 16.61
N ILE A 575 4.93 -12.52 16.69
CA ILE A 575 4.36 -12.10 17.98
C ILE A 575 3.72 -13.29 18.72
N ALA A 576 3.02 -14.17 18.02
CA ALA A 576 2.44 -15.37 18.62
C ALA A 576 3.52 -16.33 19.17
N GLU A 577 4.66 -16.46 18.49
CA GLU A 577 5.79 -17.29 18.91
C GLU A 577 6.47 -16.77 20.19
N VAL A 578 6.76 -15.46 20.27
CA VAL A 578 7.40 -14.85 21.46
C VAL A 578 6.42 -14.60 22.61
N GLY A 579 5.12 -14.61 22.30
CA GLY A 579 4.02 -14.29 23.20
C GLY A 579 3.60 -12.81 23.10
N PRO A 580 2.29 -12.49 23.19
CA PRO A 580 1.75 -11.13 23.03
C PRO A 580 2.38 -10.09 23.98
N SER A 581 2.76 -10.51 25.19
CA SER A 581 3.39 -9.64 26.17
C SER A 581 4.84 -9.27 25.83
N ASN A 582 5.52 -10.06 25.00
CA ASN A 582 6.92 -9.89 24.60
C ASN A 582 7.07 -9.40 23.14
N TRP A 583 6.05 -8.74 22.59
CA TRP A 583 6.00 -8.33 21.19
C TRP A 583 7.24 -7.53 20.72
N GLN A 584 7.93 -6.81 21.61
CA GLN A 584 9.17 -6.08 21.28
C GLN A 584 10.31 -7.00 20.82
N LYS A 585 10.29 -8.28 21.19
CA LYS A 585 11.27 -9.27 20.70
C LYS A 585 10.99 -9.71 19.26
N ALA A 586 9.74 -9.57 18.81
CA ALA A 586 9.31 -9.90 17.45
C ALA A 586 9.38 -8.70 16.50
N CYS A 587 9.11 -7.49 16.99
CA CYS A 587 9.02 -6.27 16.18
C CYS A 587 10.01 -5.22 16.67
N PHE A 588 10.99 -4.86 15.84
CA PHE A 588 11.95 -3.80 16.12
C PHE A 588 11.36 -2.43 15.74
N MET A 589 10.97 -1.63 16.73
CA MET A 589 10.30 -0.33 16.55
C MET A 589 11.11 0.78 17.25
N PRO A 590 12.23 1.25 16.67
CA PRO A 590 13.20 2.08 17.40
C PRO A 590 12.87 3.59 17.37
N THR A 591 11.89 4.04 16.58
CA THR A 591 11.74 5.46 16.26
C THR A 591 10.53 6.12 16.91
N LYS A 592 10.57 7.45 17.02
CA LYS A 592 9.40 8.25 17.42
C LYS A 592 8.23 8.15 16.44
N SER A 593 8.46 7.69 15.21
CA SER A 593 7.39 7.41 14.24
C SER A 593 6.54 6.20 14.66
N ASP A 594 7.06 5.34 15.53
CA ASP A 594 6.41 4.11 15.98
C ASP A 594 5.60 4.30 17.27
N GLU A 595 5.60 5.52 17.84
CA GLU A 595 5.02 5.81 19.15
C GLU A 595 3.52 5.45 19.22
N LYS A 596 2.77 5.53 18.11
CA LYS A 596 1.35 5.11 18.08
C LYS A 596 1.19 3.60 18.22
N VAL A 597 2.05 2.82 17.57
CA VAL A 597 2.04 1.35 17.66
C VAL A 597 2.44 0.94 19.08
N ILE A 598 3.48 1.57 19.62
CA ILE A 598 3.92 1.39 21.00
C ILE A 598 2.79 1.73 21.98
N ALA A 599 2.11 2.86 21.80
CA ALA A 599 0.98 3.28 22.62
C ALA A 599 -0.17 2.27 22.57
N PHE A 600 -0.54 1.80 21.37
CA PHE A 600 -1.58 0.77 21.23
C PHE A 600 -1.21 -0.54 21.94
N ARG A 601 0.03 -1.01 21.80
CA ARG A 601 0.50 -2.22 22.49
C ARG A 601 0.57 -2.04 24.01
N LYS A 602 0.97 -0.86 24.50
CA LYS A 602 0.90 -0.50 25.93
C LYS A 602 -0.54 -0.48 26.43
N TRP A 603 -1.47 0.05 25.64
CA TRP A 603 -2.89 0.07 25.96
C TRP A 603 -3.46 -1.35 26.09
N LEU A 604 -3.18 -2.23 25.12
CA LEU A 604 -3.57 -3.64 25.18
C LEU A 604 -2.99 -4.34 26.42
N ARG A 605 -1.71 -4.13 26.73
CA ARG A 605 -1.08 -4.70 27.91
C ARG A 605 -1.74 -4.23 29.21
N ARG A 606 -2.03 -2.93 29.33
CA ARG A 606 -2.55 -2.33 30.56
C ARG A 606 -4.02 -2.70 30.82
N TYR A 607 -4.85 -2.67 29.79
CA TYR A 607 -6.30 -2.76 29.97
C TYR A 607 -6.89 -4.09 29.51
N ALA A 608 -6.19 -4.87 28.67
CA ALA A 608 -6.72 -6.08 28.05
C ALA A 608 -5.80 -7.31 28.20
N ASP A 609 -4.90 -7.32 29.19
CA ASP A 609 -3.97 -8.44 29.44
C ASP A 609 -3.17 -8.86 28.18
N SER A 610 -2.82 -7.89 27.32
CA SER A 610 -2.12 -8.06 26.04
C SER A 610 -2.88 -8.82 24.94
N GLN A 611 -4.18 -9.11 25.10
CA GLN A 611 -4.95 -9.88 24.12
C GLN A 611 -6.42 -9.46 24.05
N ILE A 612 -7.12 -9.92 23.00
CA ILE A 612 -8.57 -9.73 22.89
C ILE A 612 -9.26 -10.81 23.74
N ASN A 613 -10.28 -10.42 24.50
CA ASN A 613 -11.14 -11.37 25.19
C ASN A 613 -12.18 -11.93 24.19
N TRP A 614 -11.89 -13.09 23.62
CA TRP A 614 -12.77 -13.74 22.65
C TRP A 614 -13.94 -14.47 23.33
N VAL A 615 -15.13 -14.46 22.71
CA VAL A 615 -16.30 -15.20 23.24
C VAL A 615 -16.06 -16.70 23.26
N ASN A 616 -15.48 -17.22 22.18
CA ASN A 616 -15.21 -18.64 22.03
C ASN A 616 -13.77 -18.93 22.44
N LYS A 617 -13.56 -20.05 23.14
CA LYS A 617 -12.21 -20.59 23.35
C LYS A 617 -11.74 -21.20 22.03
N PHE A 618 -10.58 -20.79 21.55
CA PHE A 618 -9.97 -21.31 20.33
C PHE A 618 -8.85 -22.28 20.71
N GLU A 619 -8.87 -23.51 20.17
CA GLU A 619 -7.87 -24.55 20.47
C GLU A 619 -6.48 -24.23 19.88
N ASN A 620 -6.45 -23.54 18.73
CA ASN A 620 -5.23 -22.99 18.12
C ASN A 620 -5.39 -21.48 17.97
N TYR A 621 -4.45 -20.69 18.50
CA TYR A 621 -4.56 -19.23 18.52
C TYR A 621 -4.51 -18.60 17.12
N LEU A 622 -3.91 -19.24 16.11
CA LEU A 622 -3.90 -18.73 14.73
C LEU A 622 -4.20 -19.85 13.72
N PRO A 623 -4.88 -19.55 12.60
CA PRO A 623 -5.05 -20.49 11.50
C PRO A 623 -3.71 -20.80 10.80
N PRO A 624 -3.60 -21.94 10.09
CA PRO A 624 -2.42 -22.26 9.30
C PRO A 624 -2.17 -21.20 8.22
N THR A 625 -0.90 -21.00 7.87
CA THR A 625 -0.49 -20.03 6.84
C THR A 625 -1.03 -20.47 5.48
N PRO A 626 -1.92 -19.70 4.84
CA PRO A 626 -2.28 -19.97 3.46
C PRO A 626 -1.08 -19.68 2.53
N PRO A 627 -1.02 -20.28 1.33
CA PRO A 627 -0.05 -19.87 0.32
C PRO A 627 -0.12 -18.37 0.04
N ARG A 628 1.02 -17.74 -0.28
CA ARG A 628 1.12 -16.28 -0.53
C ARG A 628 0.09 -15.81 -1.55
N GLU A 629 -0.10 -16.55 -2.63
CA GLU A 629 -1.10 -16.24 -3.67
C GLU A 629 -2.51 -16.12 -3.11
N GLN A 630 -2.88 -16.98 -2.15
CA GLN A 630 -4.18 -16.96 -1.50
C GLN A 630 -4.29 -15.83 -0.46
N LEU A 631 -3.19 -15.51 0.24
CA LEU A 631 -3.15 -14.37 1.17
C LEU A 631 -3.31 -13.03 0.44
N MET A 632 -2.71 -12.93 -0.75
CA MET A 632 -2.71 -11.74 -1.61
C MET A 632 -3.86 -11.71 -2.61
N ASP A 633 -4.78 -12.68 -2.56
CA ASP A 633 -5.93 -12.71 -3.44
C ASP A 633 -6.98 -11.69 -3.01
N ARG A 634 -6.96 -10.52 -3.67
CA ARG A 634 -7.90 -9.42 -3.51
C ARG A 634 -9.34 -9.84 -3.72
N TYR A 635 -9.59 -10.89 -4.52
CA TYR A 635 -10.95 -11.36 -4.75
C TYR A 635 -11.59 -11.83 -3.45
N TRP A 636 -10.86 -12.67 -2.70
CA TRP A 636 -11.32 -13.24 -1.44
C TRP A 636 -11.20 -12.27 -0.27
N THR A 637 -10.15 -11.45 -0.22
CA THR A 637 -9.96 -10.50 0.90
C THR A 637 -10.89 -9.29 0.81
N HIS A 638 -11.30 -8.87 -0.40
CA HIS A 638 -12.10 -7.65 -0.61
C HIS A 638 -13.29 -7.82 -1.56
N VAL A 639 -13.08 -8.26 -2.81
CA VAL A 639 -14.08 -8.12 -3.88
C VAL A 639 -15.38 -8.86 -3.58
N VAL A 640 -15.30 -10.09 -3.06
CA VAL A 640 -16.47 -10.89 -2.68
C VAL A 640 -17.25 -10.29 -1.51
N HIS A 641 -16.60 -9.47 -0.69
CA HIS A 641 -17.19 -8.81 0.47
C HIS A 641 -17.70 -7.40 0.17
N CYS A 642 -17.31 -6.80 -0.96
CA CYS A 642 -17.71 -5.46 -1.37
C CYS A 642 -18.73 -5.49 -2.51
N ARG A 643 -19.93 -4.94 -2.28
CA ARG A 643 -20.98 -4.87 -3.31
C ARG A 643 -20.55 -4.05 -4.52
N SER A 644 -19.85 -2.94 -4.31
CA SER A 644 -19.39 -2.07 -5.41
C SER A 644 -18.38 -2.78 -6.32
N CYS A 645 -17.39 -3.46 -5.74
CA CYS A 645 -16.33 -4.12 -6.50
C CYS A 645 -16.84 -5.41 -7.16
N SER A 646 -17.68 -6.20 -6.49
CA SER A 646 -18.28 -7.40 -7.09
C SER A 646 -19.21 -7.09 -8.26
N LEU A 647 -20.02 -6.01 -8.18
CA LEU A 647 -20.85 -5.57 -9.30
C LEU A 647 -20.00 -5.06 -10.48
N ALA A 648 -18.94 -4.29 -10.19
CA ALA A 648 -18.00 -3.83 -11.21
C ALA A 648 -17.32 -5.02 -11.93
N LEU A 649 -16.82 -5.99 -11.17
CA LEU A 649 -16.23 -7.21 -11.73
C LEU A 649 -17.22 -7.98 -12.61
N LYS A 650 -18.47 -8.17 -12.17
CA LYS A 650 -19.51 -8.81 -12.99
C LYS A 650 -19.74 -8.07 -14.31
N GLY A 651 -19.87 -6.74 -14.26
CA GLY A 651 -20.05 -5.91 -15.46
C GLY A 651 -18.86 -5.98 -16.42
N LEU A 652 -17.63 -5.90 -15.89
CA LEU A 652 -16.40 -5.99 -16.69
C LEU A 652 -16.22 -7.39 -17.31
N ARG A 653 -16.58 -8.46 -16.60
CA ARG A 653 -16.59 -9.83 -17.14
C ARG A 653 -17.59 -10.01 -18.28
N ILE A 654 -18.80 -9.43 -18.15
CA ILE A 654 -19.79 -9.44 -19.24
C ILE A 654 -19.20 -8.74 -20.48
N LEU A 655 -18.53 -7.61 -20.30
CA LEU A 655 -17.87 -6.88 -21.39
C LEU A 655 -16.69 -7.67 -22.00
N GLU A 656 -15.88 -8.31 -21.18
CA GLU A 656 -14.76 -9.16 -21.62
C GLU A 656 -15.24 -10.30 -22.54
N ILE A 657 -16.38 -10.90 -22.22
CA ILE A 657 -17.00 -11.99 -22.99
C ILE A 657 -17.74 -11.46 -24.23
N SER A 658 -18.40 -10.30 -24.15
CA SER A 658 -19.17 -9.76 -25.27
C SER A 658 -18.29 -9.22 -26.39
N LEU A 659 -17.12 -8.64 -26.09
CA LEU A 659 -16.20 -8.07 -27.08
C LEU A 659 -15.71 -9.10 -28.12
N PRO A 660 -15.26 -10.32 -27.76
CA PRO A 660 -14.94 -11.36 -28.73
C PRO A 660 -16.15 -11.83 -29.55
N ILE A 661 -17.35 -11.90 -28.95
CA ILE A 661 -18.58 -12.26 -29.67
C ILE A 661 -18.87 -11.23 -30.75
N VAL A 662 -18.76 -9.93 -30.43
CA VAL A 662 -18.89 -8.84 -31.40
C VAL A 662 -17.81 -8.93 -32.48
N SER A 663 -16.56 -9.21 -32.11
CA SER A 663 -15.48 -9.42 -33.09
C SER A 663 -15.79 -10.54 -34.09
N VAL A 664 -16.27 -11.69 -33.62
CA VAL A 664 -16.64 -12.83 -34.49
C VAL A 664 -17.86 -12.48 -35.34
N ALA A 665 -18.87 -11.80 -34.78
CA ALA A 665 -20.05 -11.37 -35.52
C ALA A 665 -19.70 -10.37 -36.64
N LEU A 666 -18.79 -9.43 -36.40
CA LEU A 666 -18.30 -8.48 -37.41
C LEU A 666 -17.56 -9.19 -38.56
N ILE A 667 -16.75 -10.20 -38.24
CA ILE A 667 -16.08 -11.04 -39.25
C ILE A 667 -17.10 -11.88 -40.03
N GLY A 668 -18.10 -12.43 -39.35
CA GLY A 668 -19.20 -13.18 -39.97
C GLY A 668 -20.03 -12.33 -40.93
N LEU A 669 -20.35 -11.09 -40.56
CA LEU A 669 -21.03 -10.12 -41.42
C LEU A 669 -20.19 -9.79 -42.67
N LEU A 670 -18.87 -9.60 -42.49
CA LEU A 670 -17.96 -9.37 -43.61
C LEU A 670 -17.90 -10.57 -44.58
N ALA A 671 -17.96 -11.79 -44.06
CA ALA A 671 -17.95 -13.02 -44.84
C ALA A 671 -19.27 -13.27 -45.60
N ALA A 672 -20.40 -12.88 -45.01
CA ALA A 672 -21.73 -13.06 -45.60
C ALA A 672 -22.11 -11.99 -46.64
N ALA A 673 -21.51 -10.79 -46.56
CA ALA A 673 -21.82 -9.71 -47.49
C ALA A 673 -21.22 -9.95 -48.88
N LYS A 674 -22.02 -9.72 -49.94
CA LYS A 674 -21.53 -9.78 -51.33
C LYS A 674 -20.48 -8.69 -51.55
N GLN A 675 -19.40 -9.02 -52.27
CA GLN A 675 -18.27 -8.10 -52.51
C GLN A 675 -18.68 -6.77 -53.18
N THR A 676 -19.78 -6.75 -53.92
CA THR A 676 -20.35 -5.57 -54.59
C THR A 676 -21.27 -4.71 -53.71
N MET A 677 -21.65 -5.18 -52.52
CA MET A 677 -22.57 -4.46 -51.62
C MET A 677 -21.87 -3.53 -50.62
N MET A 678 -20.55 -3.60 -50.48
CA MET A 678 -19.81 -2.85 -49.45
C MET A 678 -18.62 -2.11 -50.04
N SER A 679 -18.49 -0.82 -49.73
CA SER A 679 -17.31 -0.06 -50.08
C SER A 679 -16.07 -0.62 -49.36
N VAL A 680 -14.89 -0.41 -49.97
CA VAL A 680 -13.60 -0.77 -49.37
C VAL A 680 -13.43 -0.12 -47.99
N SER A 681 -13.87 1.13 -47.82
CA SER A 681 -13.83 1.85 -46.55
C SER A 681 -14.64 1.15 -45.45
N THR A 682 -15.86 0.70 -45.74
CA THR A 682 -16.71 0.00 -44.77
C THR A 682 -16.12 -1.35 -44.38
N ARG A 683 -15.55 -2.09 -45.34
CA ARG A 683 -14.87 -3.37 -45.07
C ARG A 683 -13.66 -3.19 -44.15
N THR A 684 -12.80 -2.21 -44.45
CA THR A 684 -11.64 -1.89 -43.62
C THR A 684 -12.05 -1.44 -42.22
N ALA A 685 -13.12 -0.65 -42.09
CA ALA A 685 -13.66 -0.21 -40.80
C ALA A 685 -14.16 -1.39 -39.95
N LEU A 686 -14.90 -2.34 -40.54
CA LEU A 686 -15.39 -3.52 -39.83
C LEU A 686 -14.26 -4.44 -39.36
N VAL A 687 -13.26 -4.67 -40.21
CA VAL A 687 -12.07 -5.46 -39.84
C VAL A 687 -11.30 -4.78 -38.71
N SER A 688 -11.08 -3.46 -38.82
CA SER A 688 -10.41 -2.70 -37.77
C SER A 688 -11.18 -2.75 -36.45
N MET A 689 -12.51 -2.61 -36.50
CA MET A 689 -13.37 -2.72 -35.32
C MET A 689 -13.30 -4.11 -34.69
N ALA A 690 -13.34 -5.18 -35.50
CA ALA A 690 -13.21 -6.55 -35.00
C ALA A 690 -11.86 -6.77 -34.28
N VAL A 691 -10.76 -6.34 -34.88
CA VAL A 691 -9.42 -6.40 -34.28
C VAL A 691 -9.36 -5.60 -32.98
N LEU A 692 -9.91 -4.38 -32.96
CA LEU A 692 -9.96 -3.54 -31.76
C LEU A 692 -10.80 -4.18 -30.65
N CYS A 693 -11.96 -4.78 -30.96
CA CYS A 693 -12.78 -5.50 -29.99
C CYS A 693 -12.01 -6.69 -29.38
N PHE A 694 -11.32 -7.49 -30.20
CA PHE A 694 -10.52 -8.60 -29.70
C PHE A 694 -9.33 -8.13 -28.83
N ALA A 695 -8.59 -7.12 -29.28
CA ALA A 695 -7.48 -6.54 -28.53
C ALA A 695 -7.96 -5.93 -27.20
N ALA A 696 -9.08 -5.21 -27.22
CA ALA A 696 -9.70 -4.65 -26.03
C ALA A 696 -10.13 -5.73 -25.03
N SER A 697 -10.66 -6.87 -25.50
CA SER A 697 -10.98 -8.01 -24.63
C SER A 697 -9.73 -8.57 -23.92
N ARG A 698 -8.61 -8.72 -24.65
CA ARG A 698 -7.35 -9.21 -24.06
C ARG A 698 -6.76 -8.23 -23.05
N TRP A 699 -6.77 -6.94 -23.37
CA TRP A 699 -6.39 -5.89 -22.44
C TRP A 699 -7.29 -5.89 -21.19
N LEU A 700 -8.61 -6.00 -21.39
CA LEU A 700 -9.59 -6.01 -20.31
C LEU A 700 -9.43 -7.23 -19.40
N SER A 701 -9.13 -8.40 -19.95
CA SER A 701 -8.83 -9.61 -19.16
C SER A 701 -7.64 -9.41 -18.23
N HIS A 702 -6.55 -8.84 -18.76
CA HIS A 702 -5.36 -8.52 -17.96
C HIS A 702 -5.66 -7.44 -16.90
N PHE A 703 -6.40 -6.40 -17.28
CA PHE A 703 -6.85 -5.35 -16.37
C PHE A 703 -7.70 -5.92 -15.23
N ILE A 704 -8.68 -6.78 -15.52
CA ILE A 704 -9.53 -7.43 -14.52
C ILE A 704 -8.69 -8.25 -13.56
N TYR A 705 -7.74 -9.05 -14.06
CA TYR A 705 -6.88 -9.88 -13.22
C TYR A 705 -6.05 -9.03 -12.24
N LYS A 706 -5.33 -8.02 -12.76
CA LYS A 706 -4.48 -7.12 -11.94
C LYS A 706 -5.28 -6.26 -10.94
N THR A 707 -6.54 -5.98 -11.25
CA THR A 707 -7.38 -5.06 -10.47
C THR A 707 -8.27 -5.78 -9.44
N PHE A 708 -8.70 -7.02 -9.68
CA PHE A 708 -9.68 -7.69 -8.82
C PHE A 708 -9.21 -9.00 -8.20
N TYR A 709 -8.14 -9.62 -8.69
CA TYR A 709 -7.67 -10.91 -8.20
C TYR A 709 -6.32 -10.77 -7.51
N PHE A 710 -5.28 -10.45 -8.26
CA PHE A 710 -3.93 -10.49 -7.72
C PHE A 710 -3.14 -9.28 -8.16
N HIS A 711 -2.52 -8.64 -7.18
CA HIS A 711 -1.49 -7.64 -7.38
C HIS A 711 -0.32 -8.08 -6.52
N ASP A 712 0.77 -8.47 -7.18
CA ASP A 712 1.97 -8.80 -6.44
C ASP A 712 2.54 -7.49 -5.89
N TYR A 713 2.81 -7.51 -4.59
CA TYR A 713 3.64 -6.52 -3.92
C TYR A 713 4.76 -7.29 -3.25
N ASN A 714 5.96 -7.13 -3.77
CA ASN A 714 7.18 -7.74 -3.27
C ASN A 714 7.95 -6.67 -2.49
N HIS A 715 7.28 -6.07 -1.51
CA HIS A 715 7.99 -5.32 -0.48
C HIS A 715 8.78 -6.32 0.37
N ALA A 716 10.06 -6.41 0.03
CA ALA A 716 11.16 -6.84 0.90
C ALA A 716 10.90 -8.13 1.69
N PHE A 717 11.08 -9.28 1.05
CA PHE A 717 11.62 -10.48 1.71
C PHE A 717 12.43 -11.31 0.71
N VAL A 718 13.72 -10.97 0.68
CA VAL A 718 14.74 -11.92 1.11
C VAL A 718 14.87 -11.80 2.63
#